data_AF-A0A7W7S6Q6-F1
#
_entry.id   AF-A0A7W7S6Q6-F1
#
_cell.length_a   1.000
_cell.length_b   1.000
_cell.length_c   1.000
_cell.angle_alpha   90.00
_cell.angle_beta   90.00
_cell.angle_gamma   90.00
#
_symmetry.space_group_name_H-M   'P 1'
#
loop_
_entity.id
_entity.type
_entity.pdbx_description
1 polymer ?
#
loop_
_entity_poly.entity_id
_entity_poly.type
_entity_poly.pdbx_seq_one_letter_code
_entity_poly.pdbx_strand_id
1 'polypeptide(L)'
;MANRALIIANGTYDDDHFAPLPAAAADATQLEAVLSDPDIGEFEVETLVDVGQRAAMRALESFFTRAGRDDLLLLHLSLHGWKDLRNRLYFVMRDTERDYPGATAVLAETVGGFMGESRSRRIVVLLDCCYSGAFSLNALRRDAGTPTVDIAEPFAGNGRVVLTASTALQYAHEGVQDVRFSRTPAQPSVFTSAVVRGLRDGSADLDGDGFVSVDELYEYVHEEVRRSIAGQTPTLSVDSAQGTIHLARSPRHGDVDRLAELRAAVLDVQPWKRIGALHLVEQLLGSVREPTRDTARAALLGLIADEDREVARRARQLWHDRGLGEIPTARPTRPSAPHRPPDTSGPVVGIDFGTTNSSIAMLAGEDVRLIPNAEGALTTPSVVAVTADGEILVGTAARRQAIANPESTVRSVKLRLGTEWTIAPGGVRMTAEDVAGHILRRLREDVEAYTGQSPRLAVMTVPANFDLVQRAALVETANRAGLNVMRVLNEPTAAALTYGLSRVEDASVLVFDLGGGTLDVTLLEIGDGVVEVKATCGDTHLGGDDWDQRIVRHLLRRVLDDHGVDLTGDVLARERLQQAAEAAKIELSSASSTTIRLPYLTSVADTPVHLDETLTRSEFEAMTRDLLERCSRPVEQAIRDAGIRHSELDQVILTGGATRMPAIGELLRRLTGDRQPYRGIIPEGIVTGAALQAGVLGGAVKDVLLLDVLSTSLGFETHDGTVRKLIERNTTIPVRRWAFAAPSRSGQPAMTVHIVEGESPTAADGRTLAVLELSDLPRHPRHTPLIEVMLDIDANQLLHVSVRELRGRTRELPKRARELTEARAALDFSGVHFASPEAGRLRATIARLEAKYFTDRTWQVTVDRASMTQAAELLRSPRWPAVRELAPFVWEAPET
;
A
#
# COMPACT_ATOMS: atom_id res chain seq x y z
N MET A 1 -19.55 23.64 28.62
CA MET A 1 -18.54 22.69 28.17
C MET A 1 -17.25 23.48 28.11
N ALA A 2 -16.32 23.22 29.03
CA ALA A 2 -15.02 23.89 29.05
C ALA A 2 -13.90 22.85 28.89
N ASN A 3 -12.90 23.18 28.09
CA ASN A 3 -11.68 22.39 27.97
C ASN A 3 -10.73 22.86 29.08
N ARG A 4 -10.28 21.96 29.95
CA ARG A 4 -9.39 22.30 31.07
C ARG A 4 -8.17 21.41 31.03
N ALA A 5 -6.99 22.00 31.15
CA ALA A 5 -5.72 21.27 31.16
C ALA A 5 -4.95 21.55 32.45
N LEU A 6 -4.35 20.51 33.03
CA LEU A 6 -3.40 20.63 34.13
C LEU A 6 -2.07 20.02 33.67
N ILE A 7 -1.02 20.82 33.68
CA ILE A 7 0.34 20.42 33.31
C ILE A 7 1.19 20.44 34.58
N ILE A 8 1.74 19.30 35.00
CA ILE A 8 2.71 19.23 36.09
C ILE A 8 4.04 18.74 35.53
N ALA A 9 5.08 19.55 35.67
CA ALA A 9 6.41 19.26 35.17
C ALA A 9 7.49 19.53 36.21
N ASN A 10 8.26 18.51 36.58
CA ASN A 10 9.37 18.67 37.53
C ASN A 10 10.69 18.33 36.84
N GLY A 11 11.50 19.37 36.64
CA GLY A 11 12.87 19.29 36.14
C GLY A 11 13.93 19.32 37.23
N THR A 12 13.60 19.77 38.43
CA THR A 12 14.52 19.80 39.59
C THR A 12 13.98 19.03 40.78
N TYR A 13 14.89 18.41 41.54
CA TYR A 13 14.60 17.57 42.69
C TYR A 13 15.55 17.91 43.84
N ASP A 14 15.03 17.95 45.07
CA ASP A 14 15.79 18.29 46.27
C ASP A 14 16.61 17.08 46.78
N ASP A 15 16.21 15.84 46.45
CA ASP A 15 16.93 14.60 46.76
C ASP A 15 17.85 14.20 45.57
N ASP A 16 19.16 14.16 45.84
CA ASP A 16 20.22 13.89 44.86
C ASP A 16 20.12 12.50 44.18
N HIS A 17 19.26 11.59 44.67
CA HIS A 17 19.01 10.32 44.01
C HIS A 17 18.21 10.46 42.71
N PHE A 18 17.43 11.53 42.55
CA PHE A 18 16.65 11.78 41.34
C PHE A 18 17.43 12.73 40.42
N ALA A 19 17.69 12.28 39.18
CA ALA A 19 18.37 13.11 38.20
C ALA A 19 17.49 14.29 37.76
N PRO A 20 18.07 15.48 37.49
CA PRO A 20 17.29 16.59 36.92
C PRO A 20 16.76 16.23 35.52
N LEU A 21 15.58 16.75 35.17
CA LEU A 21 14.93 16.65 33.85
C LEU A 21 14.82 18.05 33.23
N PRO A 22 15.92 18.63 32.72
CA PRO A 22 15.97 20.05 32.38
C PRO A 22 15.05 20.44 31.20
N ALA A 23 14.51 19.46 30.46
CA ALA A 23 13.54 19.68 29.37
C ALA A 23 12.10 19.88 29.87
N ALA A 24 11.74 19.30 31.03
CA ALA A 24 10.36 19.22 31.51
C ALA A 24 9.66 20.59 31.60
N ALA A 25 10.36 21.61 32.09
CA ALA A 25 9.82 22.97 32.20
C ALA A 25 9.60 23.63 30.82
N ALA A 26 10.52 23.42 29.88
CA ALA A 26 10.42 23.96 28.53
C ALA A 26 9.31 23.27 27.73
N ASP A 27 9.16 21.97 27.89
CA ASP A 27 8.12 21.17 27.24
C ASP A 27 6.73 21.56 27.77
N ALA A 28 6.60 21.76 29.08
CA ALA A 28 5.38 22.28 29.71
C ALA A 28 4.96 23.64 29.12
N THR A 29 5.92 24.56 28.94
CA THR A 29 5.63 25.89 28.36
C THR A 29 5.17 25.77 26.90
N GLN A 30 5.79 24.87 26.13
CA GLN A 30 5.42 24.68 24.72
C GLN A 30 4.05 24.03 24.56
N LEU A 31 3.70 23.08 25.43
CA LEU A 31 2.40 22.43 25.45
C LEU A 31 1.30 23.39 25.92
N GLU A 32 1.57 24.18 26.96
CA GLU A 32 0.66 25.25 27.40
C GLU A 32 0.33 26.22 26.26
N ALA A 33 1.34 26.65 25.49
CA ALA A 33 1.13 27.58 24.38
C ALA A 33 0.20 27.03 23.30
N VAL A 34 0.24 25.72 23.00
CA VAL A 34 -0.62 25.12 21.97
C VAL A 34 -2.01 24.80 22.51
N LEU A 35 -2.11 24.33 23.75
CA LEU A 35 -3.39 24.01 24.37
C LEU A 35 -4.20 25.27 24.69
N SER A 36 -3.57 26.36 25.11
CA SER A 36 -4.25 27.63 25.43
C SER A 36 -4.64 28.47 24.21
N ASP A 37 -4.11 28.15 23.03
CA ASP A 37 -4.39 28.88 21.80
C ASP A 37 -5.88 28.76 21.42
N PRO A 38 -6.62 29.88 21.26
CA PRO A 38 -8.05 29.87 20.91
C PRO A 38 -8.35 29.22 19.56
N ASP A 39 -7.40 29.25 18.62
CA ASP A 39 -7.56 28.70 17.27
C ASP A 39 -7.16 27.23 17.19
N ILE A 40 -6.48 26.69 18.22
CA ILE A 40 -6.00 25.30 18.28
C ILE A 40 -6.69 24.53 19.41
N GLY A 41 -6.26 24.67 20.66
CA GLY A 41 -6.74 23.84 21.78
C GLY A 41 -7.91 24.40 22.59
N GLU A 42 -7.99 25.73 22.74
CA GLU A 42 -9.01 26.43 23.54
C GLU A 42 -9.13 25.91 25.00
N PHE A 43 -8.03 25.43 25.60
CA PHE A 43 -8.00 24.97 27.00
C PHE A 43 -7.73 26.13 27.97
N GLU A 44 -8.43 26.10 29.12
CA GLU A 44 -7.96 26.77 30.33
C GLU A 44 -6.83 25.93 30.94
N VAL A 45 -5.58 26.38 30.81
CA VAL A 45 -4.39 25.64 31.24
C VAL A 45 -3.87 26.14 32.59
N GLU A 46 -3.65 25.24 33.54
CA GLU A 46 -2.89 25.47 34.76
C GLU A 46 -1.56 24.71 34.68
N THR A 47 -0.43 25.43 34.73
CA THR A 47 0.91 24.83 34.65
C THR A 47 1.65 24.97 35.98
N LEU A 48 2.15 23.85 36.51
CA LEU A 48 2.94 23.77 37.73
C LEU A 48 4.32 23.22 37.41
N VAL A 49 5.36 24.02 37.66
CA VAL A 49 6.76 23.64 37.42
C VAL A 49 7.54 23.54 38.73
N ASP A 50 8.30 22.46 38.90
CA ASP A 50 9.19 22.22 40.05
C ASP A 50 8.48 22.38 41.41
N VAL A 51 7.31 21.75 41.52
CA VAL A 51 6.45 21.82 42.71
C VAL A 51 6.64 20.63 43.64
N GLY A 52 6.46 20.90 44.93
CA GLY A 52 6.41 19.86 45.96
C GLY A 52 5.05 19.16 46.07
N GLN A 53 5.02 18.05 46.79
CA GLN A 53 3.89 17.11 46.88
C GLN A 53 2.58 17.76 47.32
N ARG A 54 2.62 18.66 48.31
CA ARG A 54 1.41 19.30 48.82
C ARG A 54 0.74 20.21 47.78
N ALA A 55 1.52 20.90 46.97
CA ALA A 55 1.00 21.77 45.92
C ALA A 55 0.41 20.94 44.77
N ALA A 56 1.12 19.90 44.33
CA ALA A 56 0.65 18.98 43.30
C ALA A 56 -0.65 18.27 43.70
N MET A 57 -0.74 17.74 44.92
CA MET A 57 -1.93 17.08 45.46
C MET A 57 -3.16 18.00 45.44
N ARG A 58 -2.99 19.26 45.89
CA ARG A 58 -4.08 20.25 45.90
C ARG A 58 -4.57 20.59 44.49
N ALA A 59 -3.65 20.73 43.53
CA ALA A 59 -3.98 21.04 42.15
C ALA A 59 -4.69 19.87 41.47
N LEU A 60 -4.19 18.64 41.64
CA LEU A 60 -4.81 17.42 41.12
C LEU A 60 -6.24 17.24 41.66
N GLU A 61 -6.41 17.34 42.98
CA GLU A 61 -7.74 17.24 43.61
C GLU A 61 -8.68 18.34 43.09
N SER A 62 -8.23 19.60 43.07
CA SER A 62 -9.02 20.73 42.55
C SER A 62 -9.39 20.58 41.07
N PHE A 63 -8.47 20.09 40.24
CA PHE A 63 -8.66 19.93 38.80
C PHE A 63 -9.82 18.99 38.50
N PHE A 64 -9.83 17.80 39.11
CA PHE A 64 -10.86 16.78 38.91
C PHE A 64 -12.16 17.10 39.64
N THR A 65 -12.12 17.62 40.88
CA THR A 65 -13.34 17.89 41.66
C THR A 65 -14.16 19.08 41.12
N ARG A 66 -13.51 20.06 40.47
CA ARG A 66 -14.19 21.23 39.89
C ARG A 66 -14.80 20.98 38.51
N ALA A 67 -14.54 19.83 37.88
CA ALA A 67 -15.00 19.55 36.53
C ALA A 67 -16.53 19.33 36.46
N GLY A 68 -17.16 19.90 35.44
CA GLY A 68 -18.53 19.60 35.02
C GLY A 68 -18.63 18.24 34.32
N ARG A 69 -19.86 17.77 34.05
CA ARG A 69 -20.09 16.48 33.37
C ARG A 69 -19.61 16.46 31.91
N ASP A 70 -19.72 17.60 31.23
CA ASP A 70 -19.45 17.71 29.80
C ASP A 70 -18.03 18.19 29.48
N ASP A 71 -17.28 18.63 30.50
CA ASP A 71 -15.95 19.21 30.35
C ASP A 71 -14.94 18.17 29.85
N LEU A 72 -14.03 18.59 28.97
CA LEU A 72 -12.89 17.80 28.54
C LEU A 72 -11.70 18.13 29.43
N LEU A 73 -11.16 17.12 30.10
CA LEU A 73 -10.01 17.27 30.99
C LEU A 73 -8.76 16.67 30.34
N LEU A 74 -7.67 17.43 30.28
CA LEU A 74 -6.35 16.95 29.86
C LEU A 74 -5.35 17.07 31.02
N LEU A 75 -4.83 15.94 31.51
CA LEU A 75 -3.75 15.93 32.49
C LEU A 75 -2.43 15.59 31.79
N HIS A 76 -1.42 16.44 31.90
CA HIS A 76 -0.06 16.14 31.43
C HIS A 76 0.90 16.06 32.61
N LEU A 77 1.63 14.94 32.72
CA LEU A 77 2.65 14.74 33.75
C LEU A 77 4.02 14.49 33.09
N SER A 78 4.96 15.39 33.33
CA SER A 78 6.36 15.31 32.84
C SER A 78 7.34 15.31 34.02
N LEU A 79 7.60 14.12 34.58
CA LEU A 79 8.34 13.94 35.85
C LEU A 79 8.82 12.49 36.03
N HIS A 80 9.66 12.21 37.02
CA HIS A 80 10.10 10.84 37.30
C HIS A 80 8.96 9.97 37.88
N GLY A 81 8.91 8.72 37.41
CA GLY A 81 8.11 7.65 38.02
C GLY A 81 8.98 6.73 38.88
N TRP A 82 8.53 6.44 40.09
CA TRP A 82 9.24 5.54 41.02
C TRP A 82 8.30 4.44 41.53
N LYS A 83 8.73 3.17 41.45
CA LYS A 83 7.97 2.03 41.99
C LYS A 83 8.57 1.53 43.30
N ASP A 84 7.71 1.25 44.26
CA ASP A 84 8.13 0.55 45.48
C ASP A 84 8.25 -0.97 45.28
N LEU A 85 8.73 -1.68 46.29
CA LEU A 85 8.86 -3.15 46.27
C LEU A 85 7.52 -3.90 46.15
N ARG A 86 6.40 -3.20 46.38
CA ARG A 86 5.04 -3.72 46.20
C ARG A 86 4.47 -3.32 44.84
N ASN A 87 5.32 -2.80 43.95
CA ASN A 87 5.00 -2.43 42.58
C ASN A 87 3.99 -1.27 42.46
N ARG A 88 3.86 -0.45 43.51
CA ARG A 88 3.04 0.77 43.48
C ARG A 88 3.81 1.91 42.84
N LEU A 89 3.19 2.60 41.87
CA LEU A 89 3.79 3.74 41.16
C LEU A 89 3.57 5.04 41.93
N TYR A 90 4.66 5.77 42.14
CA TYR A 90 4.73 7.11 42.70
C TYR A 90 5.25 8.09 41.65
N PHE A 91 4.60 9.23 41.52
CA PHE A 91 5.09 10.38 40.78
C PHE A 91 5.98 11.21 41.70
N VAL A 92 7.25 11.33 41.33
CA VAL A 92 8.28 12.03 42.09
C VAL A 92 8.04 13.54 41.96
N MET A 93 7.88 14.18 43.12
CA MET A 93 7.74 15.62 43.26
C MET A 93 9.09 16.24 43.59
N ARG A 94 9.21 17.58 43.51
CA ARG A 94 10.49 18.23 43.79
C ARG A 94 11.04 17.88 45.18
N ASP A 95 10.17 17.82 46.19
CA ASP A 95 10.49 17.55 47.59
C ASP A 95 10.39 16.05 47.97
N THR A 96 10.32 15.15 46.98
CA THR A 96 10.26 13.72 47.25
C THR A 96 11.60 13.21 47.80
N GLU A 97 11.53 12.62 48.99
CA GLU A 97 12.62 11.89 49.63
C GLU A 97 12.54 10.40 49.27
N ARG A 98 13.63 9.82 48.76
CA ARG A 98 13.68 8.42 48.30
C ARG A 98 13.27 7.40 49.38
N ASP A 99 13.64 7.68 50.63
CA ASP A 99 13.37 6.78 51.76
C ASP A 99 11.94 6.96 52.32
N TYR A 100 11.25 8.05 51.99
CA TYR A 100 9.90 8.39 52.49
C TYR A 100 8.87 8.71 51.40
N PRO A 101 8.81 7.94 50.30
CA PRO A 101 8.00 8.23 49.11
C PRO A 101 6.50 8.24 49.40
N GLY A 102 6.04 7.47 50.40
CA GLY A 102 4.65 7.47 50.82
C GLY A 102 4.19 8.77 51.48
N ALA A 103 5.12 9.58 51.99
CA ALA A 103 4.84 10.87 52.62
C ALA A 103 5.15 12.06 51.70
N THR A 104 6.09 11.90 50.77
CA THR A 104 6.69 13.01 50.00
C THR A 104 6.52 12.89 48.48
N ALA A 105 5.91 11.82 47.96
CA ALA A 105 5.56 11.68 46.54
C ALA A 105 4.03 11.58 46.35
N VAL A 106 3.57 11.66 45.09
CA VAL A 106 2.15 11.47 44.74
C VAL A 106 1.95 10.04 44.26
N LEU A 107 1.13 9.25 44.97
CA LEU A 107 0.79 7.89 44.55
C LEU A 107 -0.15 7.92 43.34
N ALA A 108 0.13 7.14 42.29
CA ALA A 108 -0.67 7.10 41.06
C ALA A 108 -2.12 6.64 41.32
N GLU A 109 -2.33 5.70 42.25
CA GLU A 109 -3.66 5.27 42.69
C GLU A 109 -4.50 6.43 43.25
N THR A 110 -3.86 7.40 43.92
CA THR A 110 -4.55 8.59 44.43
C THR A 110 -5.05 9.47 43.30
N VAL A 111 -4.26 9.63 42.23
CA VAL A 111 -4.67 10.35 41.02
C VAL A 111 -5.81 9.62 40.31
N GLY A 112 -5.71 8.28 40.19
CA GLY A 112 -6.78 7.42 39.68
C GLY A 112 -8.08 7.54 40.49
N GLY A 113 -7.97 7.68 41.82
CA GLY A 113 -9.08 7.97 42.73
C GLY A 113 -9.77 9.30 42.41
N PHE A 114 -9.00 10.39 42.27
CA PHE A 114 -9.56 11.69 41.87
C PHE A 114 -10.24 11.64 40.49
N MET A 115 -9.66 10.93 39.53
CA MET A 115 -10.29 10.67 38.23
C MET A 115 -11.57 9.84 38.36
N GLY A 116 -11.61 8.89 39.30
CA GLY A 116 -12.76 8.08 39.72
C GLY A 116 -13.96 8.92 40.16
N GLU A 117 -13.65 9.92 40.97
CA GLU A 117 -14.63 10.80 41.60
C GLU A 117 -15.02 11.99 40.72
N SER A 118 -14.26 12.26 39.64
CA SER A 118 -14.57 13.31 38.67
C SER A 118 -15.96 13.11 38.05
N ARG A 119 -16.68 14.22 37.87
CA ARG A 119 -17.98 14.22 37.19
C ARG A 119 -17.84 14.12 35.67
N SER A 120 -16.69 14.53 35.12
CA SER A 120 -16.40 14.37 33.69
C SER A 120 -16.03 12.93 33.38
N ARG A 121 -16.50 12.45 32.23
CA ARG A 121 -16.14 11.15 31.63
C ARG A 121 -15.41 11.33 30.30
N ARG A 122 -14.77 12.49 30.11
CA ARG A 122 -13.94 12.83 28.95
C ARG A 122 -12.59 13.29 29.49
N ILE A 123 -11.77 12.32 29.90
CA ILE A 123 -10.48 12.59 30.56
C ILE A 123 -9.35 11.98 29.72
N VAL A 124 -8.43 12.83 29.30
CA VAL A 124 -7.22 12.45 28.56
C VAL A 124 -6.01 12.64 29.47
N VAL A 125 -5.15 11.64 29.58
CA VAL A 125 -3.92 11.69 30.36
C VAL A 125 -2.73 11.48 29.45
N LEU A 126 -1.82 12.44 29.41
CA LEU A 126 -0.53 12.37 28.72
C LEU A 126 0.57 12.14 29.77
N LEU A 127 1.18 10.96 29.75
CA LEU A 127 2.20 10.56 30.73
C LEU A 127 3.59 10.51 30.08
N ASP A 128 4.37 11.57 30.29
CA ASP A 128 5.78 11.66 29.91
C ASP A 128 6.67 11.39 31.14
N CYS A 129 6.61 10.16 31.64
CA CYS A 129 7.33 9.76 32.85
C CYS A 129 8.50 8.80 32.56
N CYS A 130 9.69 9.16 33.03
CA CYS A 130 10.91 8.35 32.94
C CYS A 130 10.99 7.39 34.15
N TYR A 131 11.28 6.10 33.92
CA TYR A 131 11.41 5.08 34.98
C TYR A 131 12.84 4.93 35.55
N SER A 132 13.71 5.91 35.40
CA SER A 132 15.18 5.73 35.51
C SER A 132 15.85 6.21 36.80
N GLY A 133 15.11 6.61 37.84
CA GLY A 133 15.67 7.35 38.98
C GLY A 133 16.21 6.59 40.21
N ALA A 134 16.61 5.30 40.17
CA ALA A 134 17.07 4.62 41.42
C ALA A 134 18.15 3.52 41.31
N PHE A 135 18.76 3.28 40.15
CA PHE A 135 19.82 2.27 40.03
C PHE A 135 21.17 2.90 39.70
N SER A 136 22.01 3.05 40.73
CA SER A 136 23.44 3.27 40.54
C SER A 136 24.04 2.08 39.78
N LEU A 137 24.95 2.38 38.86
CA LEU A 137 25.51 1.56 37.78
C LEU A 137 26.27 0.28 38.18
N ASN A 138 26.03 -0.35 39.35
CA ASN A 138 26.85 -1.48 39.83
C ASN A 138 26.19 -2.52 40.76
N ALA A 139 24.86 -2.69 40.80
CA ALA A 139 24.23 -3.73 41.64
C ALA A 139 23.18 -4.59 40.90
N LEU A 140 23.39 -5.93 40.95
CA LEU A 140 22.50 -7.06 40.60
C LEU A 140 22.32 -7.33 39.09
N ARG A 141 22.92 -8.35 38.45
CA ARG A 141 22.83 -9.82 38.63
C ARG A 141 21.41 -10.34 38.90
N ARG A 142 20.90 -11.08 37.90
CA ARG A 142 19.89 -12.17 37.93
C ARG A 142 18.67 -11.93 38.82
N ASP A 143 17.49 -11.86 38.19
CA ASP A 143 16.45 -12.85 38.47
C ASP A 143 15.43 -12.99 37.33
N ALA A 144 14.92 -14.21 37.21
CA ALA A 144 13.85 -14.62 36.32
C ALA A 144 12.50 -14.31 37.00
N GLY A 145 11.59 -13.66 36.28
CA GLY A 145 10.18 -13.54 36.70
C GLY A 145 9.73 -12.16 37.19
N THR A 146 10.34 -11.05 36.76
CA THR A 146 9.79 -9.72 37.06
C THR A 146 8.47 -9.53 36.30
N PRO A 147 7.33 -9.32 36.98
CA PRO A 147 6.04 -9.13 36.31
C PRO A 147 6.08 -7.83 35.49
N THR A 148 5.63 -7.89 34.24
CA THR A 148 5.32 -6.73 33.40
C THR A 148 4.11 -6.02 33.99
N VAL A 149 4.25 -4.74 34.35
CA VAL A 149 3.20 -4.00 35.05
C VAL A 149 2.87 -2.75 34.26
N ASP A 150 1.62 -2.69 33.81
CA ASP A 150 1.07 -1.62 33.01
C ASP A 150 1.04 -0.28 33.79
N ILE A 151 1.60 0.78 33.20
CA ILE A 151 1.63 2.13 33.80
C ILE A 151 0.27 2.81 33.67
N ALA A 152 -0.57 2.35 32.74
CA ALA A 152 -1.94 2.84 32.54
C ALA A 152 -2.96 2.20 33.48
N GLU A 153 -2.64 1.07 34.13
CA GLU A 153 -3.55 0.32 35.03
C GLU A 153 -4.18 1.18 36.15
N PRO A 154 -3.43 2.07 36.85
CA PRO A 154 -4.02 2.94 37.88
C PRO A 154 -5.02 3.96 37.33
N PHE A 155 -5.03 4.19 36.02
CA PHE A 155 -5.83 5.18 35.32
C PHE A 155 -7.02 4.57 34.55
N ALA A 156 -7.14 3.23 34.53
CA ALA A 156 -8.22 2.50 33.87
C ALA A 156 -9.61 2.90 34.42
N GLY A 157 -10.63 2.88 33.56
CA GLY A 157 -12.01 3.22 33.89
C GLY A 157 -12.77 3.92 32.75
N ASN A 158 -14.09 3.72 32.69
CA ASN A 158 -14.95 4.23 31.60
C ASN A 158 -14.80 5.74 31.34
N GLY A 159 -14.58 6.09 30.06
CA GLY A 159 -14.51 7.48 29.56
C GLY A 159 -13.13 8.10 29.67
N ARG A 160 -12.08 7.30 29.59
CA ARG A 160 -10.69 7.74 29.83
C ARG A 160 -9.78 7.26 28.72
N VAL A 161 -8.85 8.12 28.35
CA VAL A 161 -7.80 7.82 27.38
C VAL A 161 -6.45 8.17 27.98
N VAL A 162 -5.53 7.22 27.97
CA VAL A 162 -4.18 7.39 28.55
C VAL A 162 -3.16 7.15 27.45
N LEU A 163 -2.37 8.18 27.15
CA LEU A 163 -1.24 8.13 26.23
C LEU A 163 0.03 8.19 27.06
N THR A 164 0.86 7.15 26.98
CA THR A 164 2.14 7.12 27.69
C THR A 164 3.30 7.22 26.71
N ALA A 165 4.38 7.85 27.16
CA ALA A 165 5.61 7.97 26.39
C ALA A 165 6.36 6.63 26.22
N SER A 166 6.10 5.61 27.04
CA SER A 166 6.87 4.34 27.04
C SER A 166 6.07 3.14 27.57
N THR A 167 6.48 1.93 27.18
CA THR A 167 6.05 0.66 27.81
C THR A 167 6.89 0.35 29.06
N ALA A 168 6.35 -0.43 30.00
CA ALA A 168 6.85 -0.68 31.36
C ALA A 168 8.30 -1.21 31.54
N LEU A 169 9.10 -1.32 30.48
CA LEU A 169 10.50 -1.79 30.52
C LEU A 169 11.48 -0.91 29.72
N GLN A 170 11.08 0.27 29.25
CA GLN A 170 11.90 1.11 28.37
C GLN A 170 12.19 2.48 28.99
N TYR A 171 13.48 2.84 29.00
CA TYR A 171 13.99 4.16 29.38
C TYR A 171 13.42 5.23 28.44
N ALA A 172 12.74 6.25 28.97
CA ALA A 172 12.61 7.52 28.25
C ALA A 172 13.99 8.19 28.26
N HIS A 173 14.58 8.31 27.08
CA HIS A 173 15.99 8.60 26.89
C HIS A 173 16.18 10.12 26.71
N GLU A 174 16.44 10.84 27.80
CA GLU A 174 17.23 12.08 27.69
C GLU A 174 18.71 11.67 27.53
N GLY A 175 19.41 12.27 26.57
CA GLY A 175 20.74 11.82 26.12
C GLY A 175 21.74 11.57 27.26
N VAL A 176 22.40 10.41 27.22
CA VAL A 176 23.50 10.08 28.14
C VAL A 176 24.75 10.85 27.73
N GLN A 177 24.92 12.04 28.30
CA GLN A 177 26.23 12.64 28.54
C GLN A 177 26.23 13.16 29.96
N ASP A 178 27.32 12.95 30.70
CA ASP A 178 27.53 13.47 32.07
C ASP A 178 27.15 14.97 32.17
N VAL A 179 25.93 15.27 32.63
CA VAL A 179 25.43 16.66 32.73
C VAL A 179 25.98 17.37 33.98
N ARG A 180 26.97 16.80 34.68
CA ARG A 180 27.62 17.50 35.80
C ARG A 180 28.47 18.70 35.34
N PHE A 181 28.77 18.84 34.04
CA PHE A 181 29.58 19.95 33.50
C PHE A 181 29.25 20.44 32.08
N SER A 182 28.07 20.13 31.52
CA SER A 182 27.72 20.57 30.16
C SER A 182 26.96 21.90 30.15
N ARG A 183 27.47 22.90 29.40
CA ARG A 183 26.83 24.22 29.14
C ARG A 183 25.85 24.18 27.95
N THR A 184 25.47 23.00 27.48
CA THR A 184 24.57 22.83 26.32
C THR A 184 23.10 22.93 26.77
N PRO A 185 22.23 23.66 26.05
CA PRO A 185 20.80 23.74 26.39
C PRO A 185 20.15 22.35 26.42
N ALA A 186 19.19 22.18 27.33
CA ALA A 186 18.43 20.95 27.50
C ALA A 186 17.77 20.52 26.17
N GLN A 187 17.88 19.24 25.83
CA GLN A 187 17.20 18.69 24.66
C GLN A 187 15.73 18.40 25.01
N PRO A 188 14.75 18.88 24.22
CA PRO A 188 13.32 18.65 24.47
C PRO A 188 12.94 17.16 24.54
N SER A 189 11.90 16.81 25.31
CA SER A 189 11.32 15.46 25.30
C SER A 189 10.82 15.12 23.91
N VAL A 190 11.20 13.95 23.39
CA VAL A 190 10.78 13.48 22.07
C VAL A 190 9.27 13.24 22.02
N PHE A 191 8.68 12.73 23.10
CA PHE A 191 7.24 12.47 23.18
C PHE A 191 6.44 13.78 23.22
N THR A 192 6.77 14.66 24.17
CA THR A 192 6.03 15.93 24.32
C THR A 192 6.28 16.85 23.12
N SER A 193 7.47 16.82 22.52
CA SER A 193 7.75 17.55 21.27
C SER A 193 6.91 17.06 20.10
N ALA A 194 6.69 15.75 19.98
CA ALA A 194 5.82 15.19 18.95
C ALA A 194 4.36 15.64 19.17
N VAL A 195 3.86 15.58 20.40
CA VAL A 195 2.50 16.07 20.73
C VAL A 195 2.35 17.56 20.36
N VAL A 196 3.29 18.40 20.83
CA VAL A 196 3.27 19.84 20.55
C VAL A 196 3.31 20.12 19.06
N ARG A 197 4.18 19.44 18.31
CA ARG A 197 4.31 19.62 16.87
C ARG A 197 3.03 19.24 16.13
N GLY A 198 2.50 18.05 16.41
CA GLY A 198 1.30 17.51 15.78
C GLY A 198 0.10 18.44 15.92
N LEU A 199 -0.10 19.00 17.12
CA LEU A 199 -1.16 19.97 17.38
C LEU A 199 -0.88 21.34 16.76
N ARG A 200 0.36 21.85 16.86
CA ARG A 200 0.74 23.21 16.42
C ARG A 200 0.69 23.40 14.90
N ASP A 201 1.11 22.40 14.12
CA ASP A 201 1.15 22.48 12.66
C ASP A 201 0.02 21.67 11.97
N GLY A 202 -0.87 21.09 12.79
CA GLY A 202 -1.96 20.22 12.36
C GLY A 202 -1.49 18.89 11.75
N SER A 203 -0.21 18.50 11.87
CA SER A 203 0.26 17.22 11.33
C SER A 203 -0.35 15.99 11.97
N ALA A 204 -0.95 16.16 13.14
CA ALA A 204 -1.76 15.13 13.78
C ALA A 204 -3.22 15.07 13.30
N ASP A 205 -3.66 15.94 12.38
CA ASP A 205 -4.95 15.82 11.67
C ASP A 205 -4.70 14.94 10.43
N LEU A 206 -4.93 13.65 10.61
CA LEU A 206 -4.55 12.60 9.66
C LEU A 206 -5.67 12.35 8.65
N ASP A 207 -6.92 12.56 9.04
CA ASP A 207 -8.09 12.42 8.16
C ASP A 207 -8.47 13.71 7.41
N GLY A 208 -7.90 14.84 7.81
CA GLY A 208 -8.09 16.14 7.19
C GLY A 208 -9.44 16.79 7.49
N ASP A 209 -10.14 16.35 8.53
CA ASP A 209 -11.46 16.86 8.92
C ASP A 209 -11.42 18.26 9.57
N GLY A 210 -10.21 18.75 9.87
CA GLY A 210 -9.98 20.06 10.48
C GLY A 210 -9.92 20.04 12.01
N PHE A 211 -9.95 18.86 12.62
CA PHE A 211 -9.74 18.62 14.03
C PHE A 211 -8.61 17.61 14.23
N VAL A 212 -8.09 17.55 15.46
CA VAL A 212 -7.13 16.51 15.86
C VAL A 212 -7.82 15.70 16.95
N SER A 213 -8.19 14.46 16.63
CA SER A 213 -8.70 13.52 17.62
C SER A 213 -7.57 12.92 18.48
N VAL A 214 -7.94 12.32 19.62
CA VAL A 214 -6.98 11.60 20.47
C VAL A 214 -6.35 10.42 19.74
N ASP A 215 -7.11 9.73 18.89
CA ASP A 215 -6.65 8.57 18.13
C ASP A 215 -5.63 9.00 17.06
N GLU A 216 -5.90 10.07 16.32
CA GLU A 216 -4.95 10.60 15.33
C GLU A 216 -3.70 11.20 15.98
N LEU A 217 -3.86 11.90 17.10
CA LEU A 217 -2.72 12.39 17.88
C LEU A 217 -1.84 11.23 18.33
N TYR A 218 -2.44 10.12 18.78
CA TYR A 218 -1.69 8.93 19.15
C TYR A 218 -0.96 8.33 17.94
N GLU A 219 -1.63 8.12 16.81
CA GLU A 219 -1.02 7.55 15.60
C GLU A 219 0.17 8.39 15.13
N TYR A 220 -0.01 9.70 15.07
CA TYR A 220 1.04 10.65 14.71
C TYR A 220 2.22 10.60 15.69
N VAL A 221 1.96 10.70 17.00
CA VAL A 221 3.00 10.68 18.03
C VAL A 221 3.73 9.34 18.05
N HIS A 222 3.00 8.23 17.87
CA HIS A 222 3.57 6.89 17.80
C HIS A 222 4.54 6.76 16.61
N GLU A 223 4.19 7.27 15.44
CA GLU A 223 5.10 7.29 14.28
C GLU A 223 6.32 8.20 14.51
N GLU A 224 6.12 9.44 14.95
CA GLU A 224 7.22 10.40 15.11
C GLU A 224 8.20 9.99 16.21
N VAL A 225 7.71 9.47 17.35
CA VAL A 225 8.55 8.92 18.42
C VAL A 225 9.31 7.69 17.93
N ARG A 226 8.70 6.79 17.15
CA ARG A 226 9.40 5.63 16.56
C ARG A 226 10.47 6.02 15.55
N ARG A 227 10.22 7.03 14.72
CA ARG A 227 11.20 7.59 13.77
C ARG A 227 12.39 8.22 14.50
N SER A 228 12.14 8.84 15.64
CA SER A 228 13.15 9.56 16.43
C SER A 228 13.95 8.65 17.36
N ILE A 229 13.31 7.67 18.01
CA ILE A 229 13.93 6.75 18.97
C ILE A 229 13.39 5.33 18.78
N ALA A 230 14.20 4.45 18.20
CA ALA A 230 13.82 3.05 17.91
C ALA A 230 13.50 2.16 19.14
N GLY A 231 13.70 2.67 20.37
CA GLY A 231 13.47 1.95 21.62
C GLY A 231 12.33 2.48 22.49
N GLN A 232 11.58 3.50 22.03
CA GLN A 232 10.46 4.09 22.75
C GLN A 232 9.19 3.87 21.92
N THR A 233 8.23 3.13 22.47
CA THR A 233 6.92 2.90 21.82
C THR A 233 5.84 3.51 22.71
N PRO A 234 5.24 4.64 22.29
CA PRO A 234 4.08 5.18 22.97
C PRO A 234 2.95 4.14 23.04
N THR A 235 2.15 4.17 24.09
CA THR A 235 0.96 3.30 24.19
C THR A 235 -0.30 4.09 24.43
N LEU A 236 -1.41 3.59 23.87
CA LEU A 236 -2.75 4.10 24.05
C LEU A 236 -3.58 3.07 24.82
N SER A 237 -4.13 3.47 25.96
CA SER A 237 -5.16 2.71 26.66
C SER A 237 -6.49 3.45 26.54
N VAL A 238 -7.47 2.82 25.88
CA VAL A 238 -8.83 3.35 25.70
C VAL A 238 -9.80 2.48 26.51
N ASP A 239 -10.48 3.08 27.48
CA ASP A 239 -11.52 2.38 28.24
C ASP A 239 -12.89 3.04 28.02
N SER A 240 -13.72 2.35 27.23
CA SER A 240 -15.16 2.61 27.07
C SER A 240 -15.53 4.07 26.74
N ALA A 241 -14.72 4.76 25.94
CA ALA A 241 -15.08 6.09 25.42
C ALA A 241 -16.14 5.94 24.31
N GLN A 242 -17.34 6.47 24.54
CA GLN A 242 -18.37 6.55 23.49
C GLN A 242 -18.12 7.80 22.63
N GLY A 243 -17.69 7.60 21.39
CA GLY A 243 -17.44 8.66 20.41
C GLY A 243 -16.01 9.21 20.43
N THR A 244 -15.65 9.91 19.35
CA THR A 244 -14.32 10.51 19.15
C THR A 244 -14.10 11.70 20.08
N ILE A 245 -12.96 11.75 20.77
CA ILE A 245 -12.55 12.92 21.57
C ILE A 245 -11.63 13.77 20.71
N HIS A 246 -12.04 14.99 20.40
CA HIS A 246 -11.21 15.99 19.71
C HIS A 246 -10.45 16.84 20.72
N LEU A 247 -9.14 16.97 20.52
CA LEU A 247 -8.22 17.72 21.37
C LEU A 247 -7.91 19.10 20.82
N ALA A 248 -7.91 19.28 19.50
CA ALA A 248 -7.60 20.57 18.89
C ALA A 248 -8.31 20.76 17.55
N ARG A 249 -8.39 22.02 17.11
CA ARG A 249 -8.64 22.40 15.72
C ARG A 249 -7.32 22.40 14.95
N SER A 250 -7.36 21.89 13.73
CA SER A 250 -6.22 21.79 12.85
C SER A 250 -6.02 23.10 12.06
N PRO A 251 -4.86 23.75 12.18
CA PRO A 251 -4.54 24.96 11.38
C PRO A 251 -4.57 24.72 9.87
N ARG A 252 -4.56 23.46 9.44
CA ARG A 252 -4.57 23.01 8.04
C ARG A 252 -5.92 23.14 7.35
N HIS A 253 -7.02 23.27 8.09
CA HIS A 253 -8.37 23.36 7.55
C HIS A 253 -8.56 24.62 6.68
N GLY A 254 -8.00 25.76 7.09
CA GLY A 254 -8.14 27.03 6.37
C GLY A 254 -7.54 27.06 4.95
N ASP A 255 -6.58 26.18 4.65
CA ASP A 255 -6.03 26.05 3.29
C ASP A 255 -6.96 25.23 2.38
N VAL A 256 -7.73 24.28 2.93
CA VAL A 256 -8.64 23.41 2.18
C VAL A 256 -9.85 24.22 1.69
N ASP A 257 -10.44 25.04 2.57
CA ASP A 257 -11.56 25.91 2.22
C ASP A 257 -11.18 26.93 1.14
N ARG A 258 -10.00 27.55 1.27
CA ARG A 258 -9.48 28.50 0.27
C ARG A 258 -9.17 27.84 -1.07
N LEU A 259 -8.69 26.59 -1.06
CA LEU A 259 -8.49 25.82 -2.30
C LEU A 259 -9.83 25.46 -2.96
N ALA A 260 -10.87 25.14 -2.19
CA ALA A 260 -12.21 24.91 -2.70
C ALA A 260 -12.81 26.18 -3.31
N GLU A 261 -12.69 27.32 -2.61
CA GLU A 261 -13.11 28.63 -3.10
C GLU A 261 -12.35 29.04 -4.36
N LEU A 262 -11.03 28.83 -4.39
CA LEU A 262 -10.19 29.09 -5.56
C LEU A 262 -10.65 28.27 -6.77
N ARG A 263 -10.91 26.97 -6.59
CA ARG A 263 -11.38 26.08 -7.68
C ARG A 263 -12.71 26.54 -8.26
N ALA A 264 -13.64 26.95 -7.40
CA ALA A 264 -14.92 27.50 -7.84
C ALA A 264 -14.74 28.84 -8.58
N ALA A 265 -13.90 29.73 -8.04
CA ALA A 265 -13.68 31.06 -8.58
C ALA A 265 -12.94 31.05 -9.93
N VAL A 266 -11.95 30.18 -10.12
CA VAL A 266 -11.16 30.06 -11.37
C VAL A 266 -11.99 29.53 -12.54
N LEU A 267 -13.06 28.77 -12.26
CA LEU A 267 -13.94 28.19 -13.28
C LEU A 267 -15.23 28.99 -13.49
N ASP A 268 -15.43 30.09 -12.75
CA ASP A 268 -16.65 30.90 -12.86
C ASP A 268 -16.71 31.61 -14.23
N VAL A 269 -17.89 31.65 -14.83
CA VAL A 269 -18.12 32.29 -16.14
C VAL A 269 -17.87 33.80 -16.13
N GLN A 270 -17.99 34.46 -14.97
CA GLN A 270 -17.84 35.91 -14.83
C GLN A 270 -16.36 36.30 -14.64
N PRO A 271 -15.77 37.13 -15.54
CA PRO A 271 -14.35 37.50 -15.46
C PRO A 271 -13.93 38.17 -14.15
N TRP A 272 -14.80 38.98 -13.53
CA TRP A 272 -14.48 39.68 -12.29
C TRP A 272 -14.29 38.73 -11.08
N LYS A 273 -14.95 37.56 -11.07
CA LYS A 273 -14.73 36.52 -10.05
C LYS A 273 -13.43 35.78 -10.26
N ARG A 274 -13.04 35.52 -11.52
CA ARG A 274 -11.72 34.97 -11.88
C ARG A 274 -10.59 35.95 -11.54
N ILE A 275 -10.82 37.26 -11.68
CA ILE A 275 -9.91 38.30 -11.17
C ILE A 275 -9.84 38.25 -9.64
N GLY A 276 -10.98 38.08 -8.95
CA GLY A 276 -11.01 37.87 -7.50
C GLY A 276 -10.21 36.64 -7.05
N ALA A 277 -10.23 35.58 -7.85
CA ALA A 277 -9.47 34.35 -7.60
C ALA A 277 -7.95 34.60 -7.50
N LEU A 278 -7.41 35.64 -8.15
CA LEU A 278 -5.99 35.99 -8.04
C LEU A 278 -5.58 36.36 -6.61
N HIS A 279 -6.50 36.89 -5.80
CA HIS A 279 -6.23 37.16 -4.38
C HIS A 279 -6.09 35.88 -3.57
N LEU A 280 -6.93 34.87 -3.85
CA LEU A 280 -6.84 33.55 -3.24
C LEU A 280 -5.57 32.81 -3.68
N VAL A 281 -5.22 32.89 -4.96
CA VAL A 281 -3.94 32.38 -5.49
C VAL A 281 -2.77 33.01 -4.74
N GLU A 282 -2.78 34.32 -4.58
CA GLU A 282 -1.70 35.06 -3.92
C GLU A 282 -1.51 34.63 -2.46
N GLN A 283 -2.60 34.42 -1.73
CA GLN A 283 -2.56 33.91 -0.35
C GLN A 283 -2.04 32.46 -0.31
N LEU A 284 -2.51 31.59 -1.21
CA LEU A 284 -2.16 30.17 -1.24
C LEU A 284 -0.73 29.92 -1.75
N LEU A 285 -0.18 30.81 -2.58
CA LEU A 285 1.25 30.79 -2.93
C LEU A 285 2.16 31.04 -1.72
N GLY A 286 1.64 31.66 -0.66
CA GLY A 286 2.32 31.83 0.63
C GLY A 286 2.14 30.66 1.60
N SER A 287 1.38 29.62 1.26
CA SER A 287 1.16 28.46 2.15
C SER A 287 2.47 27.72 2.45
N VAL A 288 2.60 27.21 3.67
CA VAL A 288 3.71 26.33 4.07
C VAL A 288 3.66 24.96 3.40
N ARG A 289 2.50 24.59 2.82
CA ARG A 289 2.29 23.33 2.10
C ARG A 289 2.76 23.46 0.65
N GLU A 290 3.75 22.67 0.28
CA GLU A 290 4.23 22.56 -1.11
C GLU A 290 3.10 22.16 -2.10
N PRO A 291 2.23 21.17 -1.81
CA PRO A 291 1.12 20.82 -2.71
C PRO A 291 0.09 21.93 -2.89
N THR A 292 -0.16 22.74 -1.86
CA THR A 292 -1.07 23.90 -1.91
C THR A 292 -0.48 25.00 -2.79
N ARG A 293 0.82 25.27 -2.63
CA ARG A 293 1.55 26.23 -3.49
C ARG A 293 1.56 25.76 -4.94
N ASP A 294 1.76 24.48 -5.19
CA ASP A 294 1.73 23.91 -6.54
C ASP A 294 0.34 23.99 -7.17
N THR A 295 -0.71 23.73 -6.39
CA THR A 295 -2.10 23.89 -6.84
C THR A 295 -2.43 25.35 -7.15
N ALA A 296 -1.99 26.29 -6.31
CA ALA A 296 -2.14 27.72 -6.55
C ALA A 296 -1.36 28.17 -7.80
N ARG A 297 -0.16 27.63 -8.01
CA ARG A 297 0.67 27.87 -9.20
C ARG A 297 0.02 27.33 -10.47
N ALA A 298 -0.56 26.13 -10.42
CA ALA A 298 -1.30 25.54 -11.51
C ALA A 298 -2.57 26.34 -11.85
N ALA A 299 -3.31 26.79 -10.84
CA ALA A 299 -4.47 27.66 -11.03
C ALA A 299 -4.05 29.01 -11.67
N LEU A 300 -2.93 29.59 -11.24
CA LEU A 300 -2.38 30.81 -11.82
C LEU A 300 -2.02 30.63 -13.30
N LEU A 301 -1.42 29.49 -13.68
CA LEU A 301 -1.15 29.16 -15.07
C LEU A 301 -2.43 29.02 -15.90
N GLY A 302 -3.49 28.44 -15.32
CA GLY A 302 -4.82 28.42 -15.92
C GLY A 302 -5.36 29.83 -16.20
N LEU A 303 -5.26 30.74 -15.22
CA LEU A 303 -5.69 32.13 -15.37
C LEU A 303 -4.81 32.94 -16.34
N ILE A 304 -3.53 32.58 -16.50
CA ILE A 304 -2.64 33.17 -17.53
C ILE A 304 -3.08 32.81 -18.95
N ALA A 305 -3.72 31.64 -19.11
CA ALA A 305 -4.25 31.12 -20.36
C ALA A 305 -5.75 31.46 -20.57
N ASP A 306 -6.33 32.30 -19.71
CA ASP A 306 -7.75 32.69 -19.77
C ASP A 306 -8.09 33.43 -21.08
N GLU A 307 -9.30 33.19 -21.59
CA GLU A 307 -9.81 33.84 -22.81
C GLU A 307 -10.09 35.35 -22.59
N ASP A 308 -10.38 35.75 -21.35
CA ASP A 308 -10.53 37.15 -20.98
C ASP A 308 -9.15 37.83 -20.84
N ARG A 309 -8.93 38.86 -21.66
CA ARG A 309 -7.64 39.55 -21.75
C ARG A 309 -7.21 40.22 -20.44
N GLU A 310 -8.15 40.68 -19.61
CA GLU A 310 -7.83 41.37 -18.35
C GLU A 310 -7.47 40.36 -17.25
N VAL A 311 -8.15 39.21 -17.19
CA VAL A 311 -7.78 38.09 -16.30
C VAL A 311 -6.35 37.62 -16.62
N ALA A 312 -6.08 37.31 -17.88
CA ALA A 312 -4.76 36.83 -18.32
C ALA A 312 -3.65 37.85 -18.06
N ARG A 313 -3.92 39.15 -18.28
CA ARG A 313 -2.94 40.22 -18.02
C ARG A 313 -2.58 40.31 -16.54
N ARG A 314 -3.56 40.29 -15.63
CA ARG A 314 -3.32 40.37 -14.18
C ARG A 314 -2.67 39.09 -13.63
N ALA A 315 -3.03 37.93 -14.15
CA ALA A 315 -2.42 36.66 -13.79
C ALA A 315 -0.92 36.62 -14.16
N ARG A 316 -0.55 37.13 -15.35
CA ARG A 316 0.87 37.28 -15.74
C ARG A 316 1.62 38.26 -14.86
N GLN A 317 0.97 39.35 -14.47
CA GLN A 317 1.56 40.32 -13.55
C GLN A 317 1.86 39.68 -12.19
N LEU A 318 0.90 38.97 -11.59
CA LEU A 318 1.09 38.25 -10.32
C LEU A 318 2.21 37.19 -10.42
N TRP A 319 2.32 36.48 -11.54
CA TRP A 319 3.38 35.51 -11.79
C TRP A 319 4.78 36.15 -11.77
N HIS A 320 4.92 37.31 -12.41
CA HIS A 320 6.17 38.08 -12.41
C HIS A 320 6.48 38.69 -11.03
N ASP A 321 5.48 39.28 -10.37
CA ASP A 321 5.64 39.92 -9.06
C ASP A 321 6.07 38.92 -7.98
N ARG A 322 5.66 37.66 -8.09
CA ARG A 322 6.05 36.56 -7.19
C ARG A 322 7.34 35.84 -7.58
N GLY A 323 8.02 36.27 -8.65
CA GLY A 323 9.31 35.73 -9.05
C GLY A 323 9.28 34.25 -9.47
N LEU A 324 8.17 33.78 -10.04
CA LEU A 324 7.93 32.36 -10.33
C LEU A 324 8.66 31.83 -11.60
N GLY A 325 9.64 32.55 -12.12
CA GLY A 325 10.41 32.17 -13.32
C GLY A 325 9.68 32.42 -14.64
N GLU A 326 10.17 31.81 -15.73
CA GLU A 326 9.52 31.89 -17.05
C GLU A 326 8.18 31.14 -17.06
N ILE A 327 7.19 31.68 -17.79
CA ILE A 327 5.87 31.04 -17.93
C ILE A 327 6.02 29.81 -18.84
N PRO A 328 5.73 28.59 -18.37
CA PRO A 328 5.83 27.37 -19.18
C PRO A 328 4.88 27.39 -20.38
N THR A 329 5.37 27.01 -21.57
CA THR A 329 4.61 27.02 -22.84
C THR A 329 3.92 25.70 -23.19
N ALA A 330 3.87 24.74 -22.26
CA ALA A 330 3.20 23.45 -22.45
C ALA A 330 1.84 23.42 -21.71
N ARG A 331 0.78 22.95 -22.39
CA ARG A 331 -0.58 22.81 -21.84
C ARG A 331 -0.54 21.95 -20.55
N PRO A 332 -0.95 22.46 -19.38
CA PRO A 332 -1.04 21.66 -18.18
C PRO A 332 -2.26 20.74 -18.21
N THR A 333 -2.07 19.51 -17.76
CA THR A 333 -3.12 18.54 -17.43
C THR A 333 -3.97 19.07 -16.27
N ARG A 334 -5.30 18.95 -16.37
CA ARG A 334 -6.23 19.34 -15.29
C ARG A 334 -5.90 18.57 -14.01
N PRO A 335 -5.81 19.23 -12.84
CA PRO A 335 -5.65 18.53 -11.57
C PRO A 335 -6.93 17.75 -11.24
N SER A 336 -6.76 16.49 -10.85
CA SER A 336 -7.79 15.62 -10.29
C SER A 336 -8.35 16.19 -8.98
N ALA A 337 -9.65 15.99 -8.74
CA ALA A 337 -10.31 16.37 -7.50
C ALA A 337 -9.72 15.62 -6.30
N PRO A 338 -9.69 16.24 -5.09
CA PRO A 338 -9.21 15.59 -3.88
C PRO A 338 -10.15 14.42 -3.54
N HIS A 339 -9.53 13.31 -3.15
CA HIS A 339 -10.23 12.14 -2.67
C HIS A 339 -10.97 12.45 -1.36
N ARG A 340 -12.24 12.08 -1.32
CA ARG A 340 -13.06 12.06 -0.11
C ARG A 340 -12.61 10.86 0.74
N PRO A 341 -12.50 10.97 2.08
CA PRO A 341 -12.24 9.80 2.92
C PRO A 341 -13.34 8.75 2.72
N PRO A 342 -12.99 7.45 2.70
CA PRO A 342 -13.95 6.39 2.44
C PRO A 342 -15.05 6.37 3.50
N ASP A 343 -16.30 6.32 3.04
CA ASP A 343 -17.47 6.14 3.88
C ASP A 343 -17.36 4.80 4.64
N THR A 344 -17.28 4.87 5.97
CA THR A 344 -17.11 3.69 6.84
C THR A 344 -18.36 2.81 6.92
N SER A 345 -19.47 3.21 6.28
CA SER A 345 -20.74 2.48 6.26
C SER A 345 -21.00 1.65 5.00
N GLY A 346 -20.10 1.71 4.00
CA GLY A 346 -20.28 1.06 2.70
C GLY A 346 -20.01 -0.46 2.67
N PRO A 347 -20.51 -1.17 1.64
CA PRO A 347 -20.27 -2.60 1.47
C PRO A 347 -18.79 -2.91 1.20
N VAL A 348 -18.36 -4.12 1.57
CA VAL A 348 -17.09 -4.69 1.12
C VAL A 348 -17.32 -5.40 -0.22
N VAL A 349 -16.44 -5.17 -1.19
CA VAL A 349 -16.61 -5.67 -2.55
C VAL A 349 -15.40 -6.46 -3.04
N GLY A 350 -15.68 -7.50 -3.82
CA GLY A 350 -14.71 -8.21 -4.65
C GLY A 350 -14.86 -7.79 -6.10
N ILE A 351 -13.74 -7.54 -6.78
CA ILE A 351 -13.72 -7.08 -8.17
C ILE A 351 -12.84 -8.03 -8.98
N ASP A 352 -13.44 -8.63 -10.02
CA ASP A 352 -12.70 -9.26 -11.09
C ASP A 352 -12.56 -8.26 -12.24
N PHE A 353 -11.38 -7.64 -12.36
CA PHE A 353 -11.06 -6.74 -13.47
C PHE A 353 -10.46 -7.54 -14.62
N GLY A 354 -11.27 -8.26 -15.40
CA GLY A 354 -10.79 -9.13 -16.47
C GLY A 354 -10.43 -8.41 -17.77
N THR A 355 -9.61 -9.04 -18.62
CA THR A 355 -9.17 -8.50 -19.92
C THR A 355 -10.34 -8.24 -20.87
N THR A 356 -11.34 -9.14 -20.89
CA THR A 356 -12.49 -9.06 -21.79
C THR A 356 -13.75 -8.57 -21.08
N ASN A 357 -14.00 -9.07 -19.86
CA ASN A 357 -15.14 -8.70 -19.05
C ASN A 357 -14.67 -8.49 -17.61
N SER A 358 -15.30 -7.55 -16.93
CA SER A 358 -15.13 -7.33 -15.51
C SER A 358 -16.42 -7.64 -14.76
N SER A 359 -16.33 -7.99 -13.48
CA SER A 359 -17.47 -8.22 -12.61
C SER A 359 -17.18 -7.73 -11.19
N ILE A 360 -18.24 -7.44 -10.45
CA ILE A 360 -18.16 -6.96 -9.06
C ILE A 360 -19.21 -7.66 -8.21
N ALA A 361 -18.83 -8.06 -7.01
CA ALA A 361 -19.69 -8.72 -6.04
C ALA A 361 -19.50 -8.11 -4.66
N MET A 362 -20.54 -8.18 -3.84
CA MET A 362 -20.52 -7.74 -2.45
C MET A 362 -20.79 -8.91 -1.52
N LEU A 363 -20.24 -8.83 -0.31
CA LEU A 363 -20.66 -9.72 0.77
C LEU A 363 -21.96 -9.18 1.39
N ALA A 364 -23.00 -10.02 1.43
CA ALA A 364 -24.31 -9.70 1.98
C ALA A 364 -24.66 -10.70 3.11
N GLY A 365 -24.16 -10.44 4.32
CA GLY A 365 -24.20 -11.41 5.41
C GLY A 365 -23.10 -12.46 5.22
N GLU A 366 -23.47 -13.74 5.15
CA GLU A 366 -22.54 -14.85 4.84
C GLU A 366 -22.52 -15.19 3.34
N ASP A 367 -23.48 -14.67 2.56
CA ASP A 367 -23.59 -14.94 1.12
C ASP A 367 -22.89 -13.89 0.28
N VAL A 368 -22.29 -14.32 -0.83
CA VAL A 368 -21.79 -13.40 -1.86
C VAL A 368 -22.90 -13.11 -2.88
N ARG A 369 -23.07 -11.83 -3.22
CA ARG A 369 -24.01 -11.39 -4.24
C ARG A 369 -23.28 -10.62 -5.34
N LEU A 370 -23.36 -11.13 -6.57
CA LEU A 370 -22.90 -10.41 -7.74
C LEU A 370 -23.83 -9.22 -8.03
N ILE A 371 -23.24 -8.12 -8.46
CA ILE A 371 -23.96 -6.88 -8.73
C ILE A 371 -24.19 -6.78 -10.24
N PRO A 372 -25.46 -6.71 -10.69
CA PRO A 372 -25.76 -6.49 -12.09
C PRO A 372 -25.39 -5.06 -12.49
N ASN A 373 -24.87 -4.89 -13.70
CA ASN A 373 -24.68 -3.57 -14.28
C ASN A 373 -26.02 -2.93 -14.67
N ALA A 374 -25.98 -1.67 -15.13
CA ALA A 374 -27.20 -0.96 -15.56
C ALA A 374 -28.02 -1.65 -16.67
N GLU A 375 -27.43 -2.57 -17.44
CA GLU A 375 -28.12 -3.37 -18.45
C GLU A 375 -28.68 -4.71 -17.91
N GLY A 376 -28.50 -4.99 -16.62
CA GLY A 376 -28.97 -6.22 -15.95
C GLY A 376 -28.03 -7.42 -16.11
N ALA A 377 -26.84 -7.24 -16.68
CA ALA A 377 -25.86 -8.31 -16.83
C ALA A 377 -24.90 -8.37 -15.62
N LEU A 378 -24.50 -9.58 -15.21
CA LEU A 378 -23.56 -9.80 -14.10
C LEU A 378 -22.09 -9.53 -14.47
N THR A 379 -21.83 -9.22 -15.74
CA THR A 379 -20.50 -8.90 -16.26
C THR A 379 -20.57 -7.66 -17.14
N THR A 380 -19.61 -6.76 -16.98
CA THR A 380 -19.45 -5.55 -17.78
C THR A 380 -18.29 -5.73 -18.75
N PRO A 381 -18.47 -5.59 -20.07
CA PRO A 381 -17.36 -5.65 -21.02
C PRO A 381 -16.24 -4.66 -20.67
N SER A 382 -14.99 -5.10 -20.71
CA SER A 382 -13.81 -4.25 -20.45
C SER A 382 -13.45 -3.42 -21.69
N VAL A 383 -14.41 -2.60 -22.14
CA VAL A 383 -14.36 -1.82 -23.38
C VAL A 383 -14.71 -0.36 -23.08
N VAL A 384 -13.93 0.56 -23.66
CA VAL A 384 -14.17 2.01 -23.58
C VAL A 384 -14.19 2.56 -24.99
N ALA A 385 -15.12 3.47 -25.30
CA ALA A 385 -15.16 4.14 -26.57
C ALA A 385 -15.36 5.65 -26.40
N VAL A 386 -14.77 6.43 -27.30
CA VAL A 386 -14.99 7.88 -27.39
C VAL A 386 -15.84 8.15 -28.63
N THR A 387 -17.00 8.77 -28.42
CA THR A 387 -17.90 9.15 -29.52
C THR A 387 -17.37 10.36 -30.27
N ALA A 388 -17.95 10.67 -31.44
CA ALA A 388 -17.53 11.82 -32.25
C ALA A 388 -17.73 13.18 -31.54
N ASP A 389 -18.68 13.27 -30.60
CA ASP A 389 -18.95 14.43 -29.75
C ASP A 389 -18.13 14.44 -28.46
N GLY A 390 -17.26 13.45 -28.23
CA GLY A 390 -16.33 13.39 -27.10
C GLY A 390 -16.91 12.74 -25.84
N GLU A 391 -18.07 12.09 -25.91
CA GLU A 391 -18.64 11.29 -24.82
C GLU A 391 -17.85 9.99 -24.63
N ILE A 392 -17.63 9.58 -23.37
CA ILE A 392 -16.96 8.33 -23.03
C ILE A 392 -18.02 7.28 -22.73
N LEU A 393 -18.10 6.26 -23.58
CA LEU A 393 -18.91 5.07 -23.37
C LEU A 393 -18.06 3.98 -22.71
N VAL A 394 -18.67 3.21 -21.81
CA VAL A 394 -18.03 2.09 -21.11
C VAL A 394 -18.93 0.86 -21.21
N GLY A 395 -18.34 -0.34 -21.26
CA GLY A 395 -19.09 -1.58 -21.16
C GLY A 395 -19.90 -1.91 -22.40
N THR A 396 -21.16 -2.33 -22.19
CA THR A 396 -22.07 -2.76 -23.26
C THR A 396 -22.27 -1.69 -24.31
N ALA A 397 -22.39 -0.42 -23.90
CA ALA A 397 -22.56 0.71 -24.81
C ALA A 397 -21.35 0.88 -25.74
N ALA A 398 -20.14 0.84 -25.18
CA ALA A 398 -18.90 0.92 -25.96
C ALA A 398 -18.76 -0.27 -26.93
N ARG A 399 -19.07 -1.49 -26.46
CA ARG A 399 -19.01 -2.71 -27.29
C ARG A 399 -19.96 -2.65 -28.49
N ARG A 400 -21.19 -2.14 -28.33
CA ARG A 400 -22.20 -2.08 -29.40
C ARG A 400 -21.75 -1.24 -30.60
N GLN A 401 -21.00 -0.17 -30.36
CA GLN A 401 -20.55 0.75 -31.43
C GLN A 401 -19.15 0.43 -31.97
N ALA A 402 -18.47 -0.60 -31.45
CA ALA A 402 -17.09 -0.94 -31.81
C ALA A 402 -16.89 -1.17 -33.32
N ILE A 403 -17.89 -1.72 -34.02
CA ILE A 403 -17.84 -1.91 -35.49
C ILE A 403 -17.87 -0.57 -36.23
N ALA A 404 -18.71 0.36 -35.80
CA ALA A 404 -18.91 1.65 -36.47
C ALA A 404 -17.81 2.67 -36.13
N ASN A 405 -17.10 2.47 -35.01
CA ASN A 405 -16.07 3.37 -34.50
C ASN A 405 -14.85 2.61 -33.96
N PRO A 406 -14.18 1.79 -34.80
CA PRO A 406 -13.12 0.90 -34.35
C PRO A 406 -11.89 1.65 -33.83
N GLU A 407 -11.54 2.79 -34.44
CA GLU A 407 -10.36 3.57 -34.07
C GLU A 407 -10.50 4.29 -32.73
N SER A 408 -11.73 4.62 -32.32
CA SER A 408 -11.99 5.26 -31.02
C SER A 408 -12.51 4.30 -29.97
N THR A 409 -12.37 2.98 -30.18
CA THR A 409 -12.80 1.94 -29.23
C THR A 409 -11.61 1.13 -28.74
N VAL A 410 -11.43 1.08 -27.43
CA VAL A 410 -10.33 0.38 -26.75
C VAL A 410 -10.85 -0.87 -26.05
N ARG A 411 -10.15 -1.99 -26.22
CA ARG A 411 -10.37 -3.26 -25.50
C ARG A 411 -9.07 -3.81 -24.94
N SER A 412 -9.15 -4.82 -24.08
CA SER A 412 -7.99 -5.57 -23.56
C SER A 412 -6.92 -4.70 -22.88
N VAL A 413 -7.34 -3.60 -22.24
CA VAL A 413 -6.42 -2.63 -21.62
C VAL A 413 -5.64 -3.21 -20.46
N LYS A 414 -6.15 -4.26 -19.78
CA LYS A 414 -5.50 -4.88 -18.61
C LYS A 414 -4.04 -5.22 -18.86
N LEU A 415 -3.70 -5.71 -20.06
CA LEU A 415 -2.35 -6.10 -20.46
C LEU A 415 -1.41 -4.90 -20.73
N ARG A 416 -1.96 -3.68 -20.79
CA ARG A 416 -1.21 -2.44 -21.06
C ARG A 416 -0.92 -1.63 -19.80
N LEU A 417 -1.45 -2.04 -18.64
CA LEU A 417 -1.18 -1.38 -17.37
C LEU A 417 0.31 -1.35 -17.05
N GLY A 418 0.79 -0.24 -16.50
CA GLY A 418 2.21 -0.08 -16.17
C GLY A 418 3.13 0.11 -17.38
N THR A 419 2.59 0.29 -18.59
CA THR A 419 3.36 0.53 -19.82
C THR A 419 3.23 1.97 -20.32
N GLU A 420 4.12 2.40 -21.21
CA GLU A 420 4.05 3.69 -21.92
C GLU A 420 2.94 3.76 -22.99
N TRP A 421 2.04 2.77 -23.03
CA TRP A 421 0.96 2.72 -24.01
C TRP A 421 -0.01 3.90 -23.82
N THR A 422 -0.24 4.62 -24.92
CA THR A 422 -1.26 5.67 -24.99
C THR A 422 -2.00 5.60 -26.31
N ILE A 423 -3.27 6.01 -26.29
CA ILE A 423 -4.11 6.16 -27.48
C ILE A 423 -4.73 7.56 -27.50
N ALA A 424 -5.19 8.02 -28.66
CA ALA A 424 -5.94 9.27 -28.79
C ALA A 424 -7.31 9.04 -29.46
N PRO A 425 -8.23 8.28 -28.84
CA PRO A 425 -9.54 7.99 -29.42
C PRO A 425 -10.35 9.29 -29.47
N GLY A 426 -10.91 9.64 -30.62
CA GLY A 426 -11.58 10.93 -30.83
C GLY A 426 -10.69 12.16 -30.56
N GLY A 427 -9.36 12.03 -30.60
CA GLY A 427 -8.41 13.12 -30.30
C GLY A 427 -8.10 13.34 -28.81
N VAL A 428 -8.66 12.54 -27.90
CA VAL A 428 -8.41 12.62 -26.45
C VAL A 428 -7.27 11.69 -26.06
N ARG A 429 -6.11 12.20 -25.65
CA ARG A 429 -5.01 11.32 -25.23
C ARG A 429 -5.36 10.59 -23.92
N MET A 430 -5.32 9.26 -23.93
CA MET A 430 -5.58 8.39 -22.78
C MET A 430 -4.45 7.37 -22.61
N THR A 431 -4.07 7.12 -21.36
CA THR A 431 -3.18 6.03 -20.93
C THR A 431 -3.96 4.73 -20.70
N ALA A 432 -3.26 3.62 -20.47
CA ALA A 432 -3.90 2.37 -20.06
C ALA A 432 -4.65 2.53 -18.73
N GLU A 433 -4.05 3.27 -17.80
CA GLU A 433 -4.58 3.60 -16.49
C GLU A 433 -5.86 4.46 -16.61
N ASP A 434 -5.91 5.43 -17.53
CA ASP A 434 -7.12 6.23 -17.76
C ASP A 434 -8.29 5.36 -18.21
N VAL A 435 -8.06 4.50 -19.22
CA VAL A 435 -9.08 3.58 -19.76
C VAL A 435 -9.53 2.58 -18.68
N ALA A 436 -8.60 1.98 -17.93
CA ALA A 436 -8.94 1.09 -16.82
C ALA A 436 -9.73 1.83 -15.73
N GLY A 437 -9.36 3.09 -15.42
CA GLY A 437 -10.07 3.94 -14.46
C GLY A 437 -11.53 4.21 -14.85
N HIS A 438 -11.84 4.33 -16.14
CA HIS A 438 -13.23 4.43 -16.60
C HIS A 438 -14.04 3.16 -16.33
N ILE A 439 -13.44 1.98 -16.55
CA ILE A 439 -14.08 0.69 -16.29
C ILE A 439 -14.31 0.51 -14.78
N LEU A 440 -13.30 0.78 -13.96
CA LEU A 440 -13.37 0.62 -12.50
C LEU A 440 -14.37 1.60 -11.88
N ARG A 441 -14.43 2.85 -12.36
CA ARG A 441 -15.44 3.81 -11.95
C ARG A 441 -16.85 3.32 -12.28
N ARG A 442 -17.05 2.73 -13.46
CA ARG A 442 -18.34 2.15 -13.84
C ARG A 442 -18.77 1.03 -12.88
N LEU A 443 -17.86 0.13 -12.52
CA LEU A 443 -18.17 -0.93 -11.55
C LEU A 443 -18.54 -0.34 -10.17
N ARG A 444 -17.83 0.70 -9.72
CA ARG A 444 -18.18 1.41 -8.47
C ARG A 444 -19.57 2.04 -8.55
N GLU A 445 -19.89 2.73 -9.65
CA GLU A 445 -21.20 3.33 -9.90
C GLU A 445 -22.32 2.28 -9.91
N ASP A 446 -22.06 1.08 -10.45
CA ASP A 446 -23.02 -0.02 -10.42
C ASP A 446 -23.32 -0.46 -8.96
N VAL A 447 -22.31 -0.48 -8.07
CA VAL A 447 -22.53 -0.74 -6.62
C VAL A 447 -23.32 0.37 -5.96
N GLU A 448 -22.97 1.63 -6.25
CA GLU A 448 -23.65 2.81 -5.70
C GLU A 448 -25.12 2.83 -6.12
N ALA A 449 -25.42 2.49 -7.38
CA ALA A 449 -26.78 2.37 -7.87
C ALA A 449 -27.55 1.20 -7.23
N TYR A 450 -26.88 0.08 -6.98
CA TYR A 450 -27.49 -1.13 -6.40
C TYR A 450 -27.75 -1.02 -4.89
N THR A 451 -26.84 -0.38 -4.15
CA THR A 451 -26.85 -0.34 -2.67
C THR A 451 -27.22 1.01 -2.09
N GLY A 452 -27.10 2.09 -2.86
CA GLY A 452 -27.19 3.47 -2.37
C GLY A 452 -25.95 3.96 -1.62
N GLN A 453 -24.89 3.15 -1.53
CA GLN A 453 -23.66 3.44 -0.79
C GLN A 453 -22.42 3.21 -1.66
N SER A 454 -21.37 4.01 -1.45
CA SER A 454 -20.07 3.75 -2.06
C SER A 454 -19.37 2.56 -1.39
N PRO A 455 -18.61 1.73 -2.11
CA PRO A 455 -17.83 0.65 -1.50
C PRO A 455 -16.84 1.16 -0.46
N ARG A 456 -16.81 0.55 0.72
CA ARG A 456 -15.87 0.90 1.82
C ARG A 456 -14.48 0.30 1.60
N LEU A 457 -14.45 -0.93 1.09
CA LEU A 457 -13.26 -1.75 0.89
C LEU A 457 -13.43 -2.56 -0.39
N ALA A 458 -12.35 -2.66 -1.16
CA ALA A 458 -12.28 -3.50 -2.35
C ALA A 458 -11.15 -4.53 -2.23
N VAL A 459 -11.41 -5.73 -2.71
CA VAL A 459 -10.40 -6.73 -3.08
C VAL A 459 -10.45 -6.93 -4.57
N MET A 460 -9.31 -6.89 -5.24
CA MET A 460 -9.23 -7.02 -6.69
C MET A 460 -8.51 -8.30 -7.10
N THR A 461 -8.87 -8.88 -8.23
CA THR A 461 -8.17 -10.05 -8.78
C THR A 461 -7.27 -9.70 -9.96
N VAL A 462 -6.16 -10.43 -10.07
CA VAL A 462 -5.20 -10.34 -11.17
C VAL A 462 -4.70 -11.72 -11.58
N PRO A 463 -4.22 -11.90 -12.83
CA PRO A 463 -3.55 -13.12 -13.26
C PRO A 463 -2.41 -13.47 -12.31
N ALA A 464 -2.10 -14.76 -12.15
CA ALA A 464 -1.01 -15.16 -11.25
C ALA A 464 0.35 -14.61 -11.72
N ASN A 465 0.55 -14.50 -13.03
CA ASN A 465 1.75 -13.94 -13.65
C ASN A 465 1.67 -12.42 -13.88
N PHE A 466 0.70 -11.72 -13.29
CA PHE A 466 0.60 -10.28 -13.36
C PHE A 466 1.76 -9.66 -12.57
N ASP A 467 2.59 -8.89 -13.27
CA ASP A 467 3.86 -8.42 -12.73
C ASP A 467 3.68 -7.33 -11.65
N LEU A 468 4.75 -7.06 -10.90
CA LEU A 468 4.74 -6.12 -9.77
C LEU A 468 4.30 -4.69 -10.20
N VAL A 469 4.66 -4.26 -11.41
CA VAL A 469 4.31 -2.92 -11.92
C VAL A 469 2.84 -2.86 -12.30
N GLN A 470 2.37 -3.88 -12.99
CA GLN A 470 0.97 -4.00 -13.38
C GLN A 470 0.07 -4.01 -12.15
N ARG A 471 0.48 -4.69 -11.06
CA ARG A 471 -0.20 -4.67 -9.77
C ARG A 471 -0.24 -3.27 -9.16
N ALA A 472 0.92 -2.61 -9.07
CA ALA A 472 1.01 -1.25 -8.53
C ALA A 472 0.14 -0.26 -9.34
N ALA A 473 0.21 -0.32 -10.67
CA ALA A 473 -0.58 0.52 -11.57
C ALA A 473 -2.09 0.26 -11.42
N LEU A 474 -2.50 -1.00 -11.26
CA LEU A 474 -3.91 -1.34 -11.05
C LEU A 474 -4.43 -0.80 -9.71
N VAL A 475 -3.69 -1.01 -8.62
CA VAL A 475 -4.05 -0.51 -7.27
C VAL A 475 -4.17 1.01 -7.30
N GLU A 476 -3.18 1.69 -7.87
CA GLU A 476 -3.21 3.15 -7.99
C GLU A 476 -4.41 3.64 -8.81
N THR A 477 -4.66 2.99 -9.95
CA THR A 477 -5.80 3.33 -10.83
C THR A 477 -7.14 3.11 -10.14
N ALA A 478 -7.30 2.00 -9.43
CA ALA A 478 -8.50 1.68 -8.68
C ALA A 478 -8.74 2.65 -7.53
N ASN A 479 -7.68 2.97 -6.78
CA ASN A 479 -7.72 4.01 -5.77
C ASN A 479 -8.17 5.33 -6.41
N ARG A 480 -7.57 5.81 -7.50
CA ARG A 480 -8.01 7.03 -8.21
C ARG A 480 -9.46 6.95 -8.72
N ALA A 481 -9.99 5.76 -8.99
CA ALA A 481 -11.38 5.54 -9.36
C ALA A 481 -12.36 5.55 -8.16
N GLY A 482 -11.86 5.76 -6.93
CA GLY A 482 -12.67 5.79 -5.70
C GLY A 482 -12.96 4.41 -5.12
N LEU A 483 -12.12 3.41 -5.42
CA LEU A 483 -12.18 2.08 -4.81
C LEU A 483 -11.00 1.95 -3.85
N ASN A 484 -11.26 1.78 -2.56
CA ASN A 484 -10.22 1.56 -1.54
C ASN A 484 -9.70 0.12 -1.61
N VAL A 485 -8.62 -0.12 -2.35
CA VAL A 485 -8.09 -1.48 -2.56
C VAL A 485 -7.25 -1.92 -1.37
N MET A 486 -7.76 -2.89 -0.62
CA MET A 486 -7.10 -3.44 0.55
C MET A 486 -6.27 -4.70 0.26
N ARG A 487 -6.67 -5.46 -0.77
CA ARG A 487 -5.91 -6.62 -1.22
C ARG A 487 -6.00 -6.82 -2.72
N VAL A 488 -4.88 -7.24 -3.31
CA VAL A 488 -4.84 -7.83 -4.65
C VAL A 488 -4.63 -9.32 -4.51
N LEU A 489 -5.55 -10.10 -5.06
CA LEU A 489 -5.59 -11.56 -4.98
C LEU A 489 -5.30 -12.15 -6.36
N ASN A 490 -4.57 -13.27 -6.42
CA ASN A 490 -4.43 -13.98 -7.68
C ASN A 490 -5.76 -14.64 -8.07
N GLU A 491 -6.18 -14.51 -9.32
CA GLU A 491 -7.38 -15.12 -9.90
C GLU A 491 -7.50 -16.62 -9.57
N PRO A 492 -6.46 -17.45 -9.72
CA PRO A 492 -6.56 -18.86 -9.33
C PRO A 492 -6.72 -19.08 -7.82
N THR A 493 -6.14 -18.22 -6.97
CA THR A 493 -6.34 -18.26 -5.52
C THR A 493 -7.79 -17.89 -5.16
N ALA A 494 -8.37 -16.89 -5.84
CA ALA A 494 -9.78 -16.51 -5.67
C ALA A 494 -10.72 -17.65 -6.09
N ALA A 495 -10.44 -18.29 -7.23
CA ALA A 495 -11.19 -19.45 -7.70
C ALA A 495 -11.12 -20.63 -6.71
N ALA A 496 -9.94 -20.89 -6.16
CA ALA A 496 -9.72 -21.91 -5.15
C ALA A 496 -10.47 -21.62 -3.85
N LEU A 497 -10.48 -20.36 -3.38
CA LEU A 497 -11.22 -19.95 -2.19
C LEU A 497 -12.72 -20.23 -2.33
N THR A 498 -13.31 -19.90 -3.49
CA THR A 498 -14.72 -20.19 -3.78
C THR A 498 -15.03 -21.69 -3.75
N TYR A 499 -14.10 -22.52 -4.21
CA TYR A 499 -14.25 -23.98 -4.19
C TYR A 499 -13.99 -24.61 -2.81
N GLY A 500 -13.12 -23.98 -2.03
CA GLY A 500 -12.48 -24.55 -0.86
C GLY A 500 -13.14 -24.25 0.48
N LEU A 501 -13.93 -23.17 0.59
CA LEU A 501 -14.38 -22.61 1.87
C LEU A 501 -15.11 -23.60 2.80
N SER A 502 -15.80 -24.60 2.24
CA SER A 502 -16.59 -25.58 2.99
C SER A 502 -15.92 -26.95 3.13
N ARG A 503 -14.69 -27.12 2.63
CA ARG A 503 -13.95 -28.38 2.74
C ARG A 503 -13.19 -28.46 4.05
N VAL A 504 -13.30 -29.63 4.68
CA VAL A 504 -12.57 -29.97 5.91
C VAL A 504 -11.31 -30.78 5.58
N GLU A 505 -11.38 -31.67 4.58
CA GLU A 505 -10.25 -32.50 4.17
C GLU A 505 -9.28 -31.75 3.25
N ASP A 506 -7.99 -31.99 3.44
CA ASP A 506 -6.93 -31.50 2.55
C ASP A 506 -7.12 -32.06 1.14
N ALA A 507 -7.05 -31.18 0.15
CA ALA A 507 -7.17 -31.53 -1.25
C ALA A 507 -6.12 -30.76 -2.08
N SER A 508 -5.40 -31.49 -2.92
CA SER A 508 -4.54 -30.93 -3.96
C SER A 508 -5.38 -30.53 -5.16
N VAL A 509 -5.42 -29.25 -5.49
CA VAL A 509 -6.26 -28.68 -6.54
C VAL A 509 -5.40 -27.98 -7.58
N LEU A 510 -5.60 -28.31 -8.86
CA LEU A 510 -5.01 -27.60 -9.99
C LEU A 510 -6.05 -26.68 -10.60
N VAL A 511 -5.80 -25.38 -10.53
CA VAL A 511 -6.59 -24.36 -11.21
C VAL A 511 -5.93 -24.06 -12.55
N PHE A 512 -6.69 -24.19 -13.63
CA PHE A 512 -6.28 -23.89 -14.99
C PHE A 512 -7.12 -22.72 -15.51
N ASP A 513 -6.52 -21.54 -15.60
CA ASP A 513 -7.17 -20.33 -16.09
C ASP A 513 -6.74 -20.02 -17.51
N LEU A 514 -7.67 -20.15 -18.47
CA LEU A 514 -7.44 -19.70 -19.84
C LEU A 514 -8.38 -18.54 -20.16
N GLY A 515 -7.85 -17.33 -19.99
CA GLY A 515 -8.53 -16.07 -20.26
C GLY A 515 -8.48 -15.66 -21.73
N GLY A 516 -8.70 -14.37 -22.00
CA GLY A 516 -8.62 -13.80 -23.34
C GLY A 516 -7.18 -13.67 -23.86
N GLY A 517 -6.22 -13.35 -22.99
CA GLY A 517 -4.83 -13.10 -23.40
C GLY A 517 -3.75 -13.85 -22.61
N THR A 518 -4.12 -14.54 -21.53
CA THR A 518 -3.17 -15.20 -20.62
C THR A 518 -3.66 -16.59 -20.25
N LEU A 519 -2.70 -17.49 -20.00
CA LEU A 519 -2.89 -18.80 -19.41
C LEU A 519 -2.16 -18.81 -18.07
N ASP A 520 -2.86 -19.07 -16.98
CA ASP A 520 -2.26 -19.34 -15.68
C ASP A 520 -2.60 -20.76 -15.23
N VAL A 521 -1.62 -21.43 -14.63
CA VAL A 521 -1.82 -22.74 -14.00
C VAL A 521 -1.23 -22.71 -12.61
N THR A 522 -2.10 -22.94 -11.63
CA THR A 522 -1.72 -22.88 -10.22
C THR A 522 -2.11 -24.17 -9.53
N LEU A 523 -1.19 -24.72 -8.76
CA LEU A 523 -1.41 -25.87 -7.91
C LEU A 523 -1.49 -25.40 -6.46
N LEU A 524 -2.60 -25.74 -5.81
CA LEU A 524 -2.91 -25.34 -4.45
C LEU A 524 -3.20 -26.57 -3.58
N GLU A 525 -2.94 -26.43 -2.29
CA GLU A 525 -3.45 -27.31 -1.25
C GLU A 525 -4.53 -26.56 -0.48
N ILE A 526 -5.69 -27.19 -0.29
CA ILE A 526 -6.85 -26.58 0.34
C ILE A 526 -7.41 -27.52 1.39
N GLY A 527 -7.54 -27.07 2.64
CA GLY A 527 -8.11 -27.84 3.74
C GLY A 527 -8.12 -27.04 5.05
N ASP A 528 -9.06 -27.35 5.94
CA ASP A 528 -9.21 -26.73 7.27
C ASP A 528 -9.12 -25.18 7.28
N GLY A 529 -9.76 -24.53 6.30
CA GLY A 529 -9.73 -23.06 6.16
C GLY A 529 -8.42 -22.47 5.62
N VAL A 530 -7.42 -23.30 5.29
CA VAL A 530 -6.16 -22.88 4.69
C VAL A 530 -6.19 -23.09 3.17
N VAL A 531 -5.76 -22.07 2.43
CA VAL A 531 -5.48 -22.17 0.99
C VAL A 531 -4.02 -21.80 0.79
N GLU A 532 -3.20 -22.77 0.41
CA GLU A 532 -1.78 -22.59 0.16
C GLU A 532 -1.44 -22.86 -1.29
N VAL A 533 -0.83 -21.87 -1.96
CA VAL A 533 -0.30 -22.03 -3.30
C VAL A 533 1.04 -22.74 -3.22
N LYS A 534 1.17 -23.89 -3.89
CA LYS A 534 2.43 -24.67 -3.94
C LYS A 534 3.28 -24.28 -5.14
N ALA A 535 2.64 -24.05 -6.28
CA ALA A 535 3.32 -23.62 -7.47
C ALA A 535 2.39 -22.83 -8.38
N THR A 536 2.94 -21.82 -9.04
CA THR A 536 2.25 -21.10 -10.11
C THR A 536 3.13 -20.96 -11.35
N CYS A 537 2.49 -21.12 -12.50
CA CYS A 537 3.09 -21.14 -13.84
C CYS A 537 2.13 -20.48 -14.83
N GLY A 538 2.58 -20.21 -16.05
CA GLY A 538 1.68 -19.79 -17.11
C GLY A 538 2.38 -19.36 -18.40
N ASP A 539 1.59 -18.73 -19.28
CA ASP A 539 2.02 -18.09 -20.51
C ASP A 539 1.26 -16.77 -20.65
N THR A 540 1.98 -15.65 -20.51
CA THR A 540 1.42 -14.29 -20.55
C THR A 540 1.02 -13.83 -21.95
N HIS A 541 1.26 -14.67 -22.97
CA HIS A 541 0.95 -14.42 -24.39
C HIS A 541 0.24 -15.63 -25.00
N LEU A 542 -0.69 -16.22 -24.26
CA LEU A 542 -1.53 -17.32 -24.71
C LEU A 542 -2.93 -17.18 -24.13
N GLY A 543 -3.92 -16.90 -24.97
CA GLY A 543 -5.31 -16.84 -24.53
C GLY A 543 -6.30 -17.04 -25.67
N GLY A 544 -7.60 -16.90 -25.38
CA GLY A 544 -8.67 -17.05 -26.35
C GLY A 544 -8.53 -16.16 -27.60
N ASP A 545 -7.86 -15.02 -27.50
CA ASP A 545 -7.58 -14.11 -28.61
C ASP A 545 -6.67 -14.77 -29.66
N ASP A 546 -5.74 -15.65 -29.26
CA ASP A 546 -4.87 -16.38 -30.20
C ASP A 546 -5.65 -17.34 -31.08
N TRP A 547 -6.68 -17.99 -30.52
CA TRP A 547 -7.59 -18.84 -31.28
C TRP A 547 -8.43 -18.01 -32.26
N ASP A 548 -8.91 -16.84 -31.83
CA ASP A 548 -9.64 -15.93 -32.72
C ASP A 548 -8.75 -15.49 -33.88
N GLN A 549 -7.47 -15.17 -33.61
CA GLN A 549 -6.52 -14.81 -34.66
C GLN A 549 -6.26 -15.93 -35.66
N ARG A 550 -6.41 -17.21 -35.29
CA ARG A 550 -6.34 -18.33 -36.26
C ARG A 550 -7.52 -18.33 -37.21
N ILE A 551 -8.73 -18.13 -36.68
CA ILE A 551 -9.94 -18.00 -37.50
C ILE A 551 -9.84 -16.75 -38.39
N VAL A 552 -9.44 -15.59 -37.86
CA VAL A 552 -9.28 -14.37 -38.67
C VAL A 552 -8.30 -14.59 -39.83
N ARG A 553 -7.13 -15.21 -39.57
CA ARG A 553 -6.16 -15.52 -40.63
C ARG A 553 -6.71 -16.48 -41.68
N HIS A 554 -7.49 -17.48 -41.25
CA HIS A 554 -8.19 -18.38 -42.16
C HIS A 554 -9.17 -17.60 -43.06
N LEU A 555 -10.03 -16.78 -42.47
CA LEU A 555 -11.01 -15.97 -43.20
C LEU A 555 -10.36 -14.97 -44.16
N LEU A 556 -9.28 -14.29 -43.74
CA LEU A 556 -8.51 -13.40 -44.61
C LEU A 556 -7.94 -14.13 -45.82
N ARG A 557 -7.41 -15.34 -45.62
CA ARG A 557 -6.91 -16.17 -46.71
C ARG A 557 -8.03 -16.61 -47.65
N ARG A 558 -9.20 -17.01 -47.12
CA ARG A 558 -10.38 -17.35 -47.95
C ARG A 558 -10.82 -16.17 -48.82
N VAL A 559 -10.86 -14.95 -48.27
CA VAL A 559 -11.18 -13.75 -49.08
C VAL A 559 -10.13 -13.50 -50.16
N LEU A 560 -8.85 -13.64 -49.82
CA LEU A 560 -7.76 -13.47 -50.79
C LEU A 560 -7.83 -14.52 -51.90
N ASP A 561 -8.08 -15.78 -51.56
CA ASP A 561 -8.11 -16.89 -52.52
C ASP A 561 -9.35 -16.81 -53.44
N ASP A 562 -10.53 -16.48 -52.88
CA ASP A 562 -11.79 -16.49 -53.62
C ASP A 562 -12.04 -15.19 -54.39
N HIS A 563 -11.53 -14.05 -53.89
CA HIS A 563 -11.81 -12.72 -54.46
C HIS A 563 -10.55 -11.95 -54.92
N GLY A 564 -9.35 -12.43 -54.62
CA GLY A 564 -8.09 -11.75 -54.97
C GLY A 564 -7.84 -10.46 -54.18
N VAL A 565 -8.50 -10.28 -53.03
CA VAL A 565 -8.47 -9.04 -52.24
C VAL A 565 -7.74 -9.24 -50.92
N ASP A 566 -6.70 -8.43 -50.69
CA ASP A 566 -6.02 -8.39 -49.40
C ASP A 566 -6.68 -7.39 -48.44
N LEU A 567 -7.31 -7.91 -47.39
CA LEU A 567 -7.97 -7.12 -46.35
C LEU A 567 -7.10 -6.90 -45.10
N THR A 568 -5.81 -7.25 -45.14
CA THR A 568 -4.93 -7.11 -43.97
C THR A 568 -4.77 -5.65 -43.52
N GLY A 569 -4.91 -4.68 -44.43
CA GLY A 569 -4.89 -3.24 -44.13
C GLY A 569 -6.26 -2.59 -43.88
N ASP A 570 -7.37 -3.31 -44.09
CA ASP A 570 -8.72 -2.77 -43.94
C ASP A 570 -9.17 -2.88 -42.47
N VAL A 571 -9.11 -1.76 -41.74
CA VAL A 571 -9.41 -1.68 -40.30
C VAL A 571 -10.85 -2.14 -40.00
N LEU A 572 -11.81 -1.70 -40.81
CA LEU A 572 -13.22 -2.01 -40.61
C LEU A 572 -13.52 -3.48 -40.89
N ALA A 573 -13.00 -4.01 -42.01
CA ALA A 573 -13.18 -5.41 -42.35
C ALA A 573 -12.51 -6.32 -41.30
N ARG A 574 -11.32 -5.96 -40.81
CA ARG A 574 -10.63 -6.71 -39.75
C ARG A 574 -11.42 -6.77 -38.44
N GLU A 575 -12.03 -5.68 -38.00
CA GLU A 575 -12.82 -5.70 -36.77
C GLU A 575 -14.08 -6.56 -36.93
N ARG A 576 -14.73 -6.51 -38.09
CA ARG A 576 -15.86 -7.41 -38.40
C ARG A 576 -15.46 -8.88 -38.43
N LEU A 577 -14.31 -9.19 -39.04
CA LEU A 577 -13.73 -10.54 -39.06
C LEU A 577 -13.38 -11.01 -37.64
N GLN A 578 -12.81 -10.15 -36.81
CA GLN A 578 -12.47 -10.47 -35.43
C GLN A 578 -13.70 -10.83 -34.61
N GLN A 579 -14.77 -10.04 -34.68
CA GLN A 579 -16.01 -10.33 -33.93
C GLN A 579 -16.69 -11.61 -34.42
N ALA A 580 -16.68 -11.84 -35.74
CA ALA A 580 -17.22 -13.07 -36.32
C ALA A 580 -16.38 -14.30 -35.92
N ALA A 581 -15.06 -14.15 -35.85
CA ALA A 581 -14.14 -15.20 -35.40
C ALA A 581 -14.37 -15.59 -33.94
N GLU A 582 -14.50 -14.60 -33.04
CA GLU A 582 -14.82 -14.85 -31.63
C GLU A 582 -16.17 -15.56 -31.48
N ALA A 583 -17.19 -15.10 -32.21
CA ALA A 583 -18.52 -15.72 -32.19
C ALA A 583 -18.48 -17.18 -32.69
N ALA A 584 -17.75 -17.43 -33.78
CA ALA A 584 -17.57 -18.77 -34.33
C ALA A 584 -16.84 -19.71 -33.37
N LYS A 585 -15.76 -19.24 -32.71
CA LYS A 585 -15.05 -20.00 -31.67
C LYS A 585 -15.99 -20.40 -30.54
N ILE A 586 -16.80 -19.45 -30.05
CA ILE A 586 -17.75 -19.69 -28.96
C ILE A 586 -18.82 -20.71 -29.41
N GLU A 587 -19.38 -20.57 -30.60
CA GLU A 587 -20.39 -21.50 -31.14
C GLU A 587 -19.82 -22.91 -31.32
N LEU A 588 -18.60 -23.04 -31.85
CA LEU A 588 -17.91 -24.33 -32.01
C LEU A 588 -17.61 -25.05 -30.69
N SER A 589 -17.67 -24.33 -29.56
CA SER A 589 -17.54 -24.95 -28.24
C SER A 589 -18.75 -25.82 -27.87
N SER A 590 -19.90 -25.64 -28.52
CA SER A 590 -21.12 -26.45 -28.32
C SER A 590 -21.57 -27.17 -29.60
N ALA A 591 -21.46 -26.53 -30.77
CA ALA A 591 -21.83 -27.08 -32.07
C ALA A 591 -20.65 -27.76 -32.79
N SER A 592 -20.94 -28.72 -33.67
CA SER A 592 -19.92 -29.40 -34.50
C SER A 592 -19.46 -28.57 -35.70
N SER A 593 -20.22 -27.54 -36.08
CA SER A 593 -19.94 -26.63 -37.18
C SER A 593 -20.65 -25.30 -36.97
N THR A 594 -20.12 -24.23 -37.56
CA THR A 594 -20.73 -22.89 -37.63
C THR A 594 -20.56 -22.32 -39.04
N THR A 595 -21.45 -21.40 -39.43
CA THR A 595 -21.35 -20.69 -40.71
C THR A 595 -21.16 -19.20 -40.46
N ILE A 596 -20.01 -18.68 -40.89
CA ILE A 596 -19.61 -17.29 -40.76
C ILE A 596 -20.06 -16.53 -42.00
N ARG A 597 -21.04 -15.63 -41.83
CA ARG A 597 -21.60 -14.82 -42.92
C ARG A 597 -21.36 -13.34 -42.69
N LEU A 598 -20.50 -12.75 -43.53
CA LEU A 598 -20.22 -11.31 -43.52
C LEU A 598 -20.58 -10.72 -44.88
N PRO A 599 -21.83 -10.25 -45.05
CA PRO A 599 -22.22 -9.56 -46.27
C PRO A 599 -21.58 -8.17 -46.32
N TYR A 600 -21.24 -7.70 -47.53
CA TYR A 600 -20.64 -6.37 -47.74
C TYR A 600 -19.39 -6.17 -46.87
N LEU A 601 -18.51 -7.18 -46.81
CA LEU A 601 -17.30 -7.12 -46.00
C LEU A 601 -16.38 -5.99 -46.48
N THR A 602 -16.22 -5.88 -47.80
CA THR A 602 -15.53 -4.78 -48.49
C THR A 602 -16.14 -4.56 -49.88
N SER A 603 -15.54 -3.69 -50.70
CA SER A 603 -15.85 -3.53 -52.11
C SER A 603 -14.59 -3.46 -52.97
N VAL A 604 -14.59 -4.13 -54.12
CA VAL A 604 -13.51 -4.04 -55.13
C VAL A 604 -14.10 -3.67 -56.47
N ALA A 605 -13.60 -2.57 -57.06
CA ALA A 605 -14.11 -2.01 -58.31
C ALA A 605 -15.66 -1.89 -58.31
N ASP A 606 -16.22 -1.32 -57.24
CA ASP A 606 -17.67 -1.17 -56.99
C ASP A 606 -18.48 -2.49 -56.90
N THR A 607 -17.80 -3.65 -56.84
CA THR A 607 -18.44 -4.94 -56.58
C THR A 607 -18.34 -5.28 -55.09
N PRO A 608 -19.47 -5.52 -54.40
CA PRO A 608 -19.44 -5.89 -52.99
C PRO A 608 -18.86 -7.30 -52.81
N VAL A 609 -17.93 -7.43 -51.86
CA VAL A 609 -17.35 -8.71 -51.45
C VAL A 609 -18.13 -9.22 -50.25
N HIS A 610 -18.54 -10.48 -50.31
CA HIS A 610 -19.23 -11.18 -49.24
C HIS A 610 -18.38 -12.37 -48.80
N LEU A 611 -18.37 -12.68 -47.51
CA LEU A 611 -17.75 -13.90 -47.00
C LEU A 611 -18.85 -14.84 -46.49
N ASP A 612 -18.86 -16.06 -46.99
CA ASP A 612 -19.68 -17.17 -46.50
C ASP A 612 -18.77 -18.39 -46.34
N GLU A 613 -18.36 -18.65 -45.11
CA GLU A 613 -17.43 -19.74 -44.77
C GLU A 613 -18.08 -20.65 -43.73
N THR A 614 -18.12 -21.96 -44.00
CA THR A 614 -18.54 -22.96 -43.01
C THR A 614 -17.30 -23.59 -42.40
N LEU A 615 -17.18 -23.48 -41.08
CA LEU A 615 -16.06 -24.02 -40.31
C LEU A 615 -16.56 -25.14 -39.39
N THR A 616 -15.94 -26.30 -39.47
CA THR A 616 -16.21 -27.42 -38.54
C THR A 616 -15.32 -27.34 -37.30
N ARG A 617 -15.76 -27.96 -36.19
CA ARG A 617 -14.95 -28.07 -34.97
C ARG A 617 -13.64 -28.79 -35.23
N SER A 618 -13.65 -29.84 -36.07
CA SER A 618 -12.46 -30.58 -36.44
C SER A 618 -11.42 -29.74 -37.18
N GLU A 619 -11.86 -28.87 -38.09
CA GLU A 619 -10.96 -27.95 -38.80
C GLU A 619 -10.39 -26.90 -37.84
N PHE A 620 -11.24 -26.34 -36.98
CA PHE A 620 -10.84 -25.41 -35.93
C PHE A 620 -9.78 -25.98 -34.97
N GLU A 621 -10.02 -27.19 -34.46
CA GLU A 621 -9.06 -27.88 -33.59
C GLU A 621 -7.77 -28.24 -34.34
N ALA A 622 -7.86 -28.60 -35.63
CA ALA A 622 -6.68 -28.87 -36.44
C ALA A 622 -5.81 -27.61 -36.63
N MET A 623 -6.40 -26.46 -36.94
CA MET A 623 -5.65 -25.21 -37.18
C MET A 623 -5.14 -24.52 -35.90
N THR A 624 -5.63 -24.93 -34.73
CA THR A 624 -5.24 -24.39 -33.41
C THR A 624 -4.49 -25.39 -32.54
N ARG A 625 -4.13 -26.56 -33.10
CA ARG A 625 -3.46 -27.66 -32.39
C ARG A 625 -2.20 -27.21 -31.66
N ASP A 626 -1.38 -26.37 -32.28
CA ASP A 626 -0.14 -25.88 -31.69
C ASP A 626 -0.39 -24.99 -30.46
N LEU A 627 -1.50 -24.24 -30.43
CA LEU A 627 -1.90 -23.47 -29.26
C LEU A 627 -2.36 -24.39 -28.12
N LEU A 628 -3.10 -25.46 -28.44
CA LEU A 628 -3.50 -26.49 -27.47
C LEU A 628 -2.27 -27.22 -26.89
N GLU A 629 -1.27 -27.53 -27.72
CA GLU A 629 -0.04 -28.16 -27.26
C GLU A 629 0.76 -27.25 -26.32
N ARG A 630 0.82 -25.94 -26.60
CA ARG A 630 1.44 -24.94 -25.71
C ARG A 630 0.83 -24.95 -24.31
N CYS A 631 -0.48 -25.17 -24.17
CA CYS A 631 -1.15 -25.25 -22.87
C CYS A 631 -0.63 -26.40 -21.97
N SER A 632 0.01 -27.43 -22.53
CA SER A 632 0.50 -28.57 -21.74
C SER A 632 1.69 -28.20 -20.86
N ARG A 633 2.55 -27.30 -21.34
CA ARG A 633 3.84 -27.00 -20.67
C ARG A 633 3.64 -26.39 -19.28
N PRO A 634 2.77 -25.37 -19.08
CA PRO A 634 2.55 -24.81 -17.75
C PRO A 634 1.94 -25.82 -16.76
N VAL A 635 1.09 -26.74 -17.23
CA VAL A 635 0.50 -27.80 -16.39
C VAL A 635 1.56 -28.76 -15.87
N GLU A 636 2.40 -29.28 -16.77
CA GLU A 636 3.49 -30.17 -16.37
C GLU A 636 4.51 -29.46 -15.48
N GLN A 637 4.79 -28.18 -15.76
CA GLN A 637 5.69 -27.37 -14.94
C GLN A 637 5.13 -27.17 -13.53
N ALA A 638 3.84 -26.82 -13.39
CA ALA A 638 3.22 -26.61 -12.08
C ALA A 638 3.25 -27.89 -11.22
N ILE A 639 2.99 -29.06 -11.81
CA ILE A 639 3.07 -30.35 -11.11
C ILE A 639 4.51 -30.64 -10.66
N ARG A 640 5.50 -30.38 -11.52
CA ARG A 640 6.92 -30.54 -11.17
C ARG A 640 7.36 -29.60 -10.05
N ASP A 641 7.00 -28.32 -10.16
CA ASP A 641 7.38 -27.28 -9.21
C ASP A 641 6.74 -27.51 -7.83
N ALA A 642 5.52 -28.04 -7.80
CA ALA A 642 4.86 -28.44 -6.56
C ALA A 642 5.43 -29.72 -5.93
N GLY A 643 6.24 -30.49 -6.67
CA GLY A 643 6.86 -31.72 -6.18
C GLY A 643 5.88 -32.89 -5.98
N ILE A 644 4.67 -32.84 -6.57
CA ILE A 644 3.66 -33.89 -6.42
C ILE A 644 3.64 -34.85 -7.62
N ARG A 645 3.16 -36.08 -7.40
CA ARG A 645 2.84 -37.04 -8.46
C ARG A 645 1.47 -36.72 -9.04
N HIS A 646 1.25 -37.04 -10.33
CA HIS A 646 -0.07 -36.92 -10.96
C HIS A 646 -1.19 -37.68 -10.21
N SER A 647 -0.85 -38.72 -9.45
CA SER A 647 -1.79 -39.48 -8.63
C SER A 647 -2.27 -38.73 -7.39
N GLU A 648 -1.50 -37.75 -6.90
CA GLU A 648 -1.78 -36.99 -5.67
C GLU A 648 -2.66 -35.76 -5.92
N LEU A 649 -2.91 -35.41 -7.18
CA LEU A 649 -3.88 -34.37 -7.51
C LEU A 649 -5.29 -34.86 -7.19
N ASP A 650 -6.14 -34.07 -6.54
CA ASP A 650 -7.51 -34.49 -6.22
C ASP A 650 -8.50 -33.89 -7.23
N GLN A 651 -8.34 -32.61 -7.54
CA GLN A 651 -9.28 -31.89 -8.39
C GLN A 651 -8.57 -31.04 -9.46
N VAL A 652 -9.18 -30.98 -10.64
CA VAL A 652 -8.88 -29.95 -11.64
C VAL A 652 -10.04 -28.98 -11.70
N ILE A 653 -9.74 -27.69 -11.63
CA ILE A 653 -10.70 -26.59 -11.75
C ILE A 653 -10.36 -25.80 -13.00
N LEU A 654 -11.38 -25.54 -13.82
CA LEU A 654 -11.27 -24.67 -14.97
C LEU A 654 -11.74 -23.28 -14.63
N THR A 655 -10.97 -22.26 -15.02
CA THR A 655 -11.34 -20.84 -15.00
C THR A 655 -11.06 -20.17 -16.34
N GLY A 656 -11.66 -19.00 -16.59
CA GLY A 656 -11.51 -18.30 -17.87
C GLY A 656 -12.41 -18.83 -19.01
N GLY A 657 -12.88 -17.91 -19.85
CA GLY A 657 -13.90 -18.21 -20.88
C GLY A 657 -13.45 -19.20 -21.95
N ALA A 658 -12.16 -19.25 -22.27
CA ALA A 658 -11.63 -20.11 -23.33
C ALA A 658 -11.54 -21.59 -22.91
N THR A 659 -11.62 -21.91 -21.60
CA THR A 659 -11.69 -23.31 -21.12
C THR A 659 -13.01 -24.02 -21.42
N ARG A 660 -14.01 -23.29 -21.93
CA ARG A 660 -15.26 -23.84 -22.45
C ARG A 660 -15.06 -24.69 -23.71
N MET A 661 -13.95 -24.50 -24.43
CA MET A 661 -13.60 -25.34 -25.57
C MET A 661 -13.44 -26.82 -25.16
N PRO A 662 -14.10 -27.78 -25.83
CA PRO A 662 -14.01 -29.20 -25.49
C PRO A 662 -12.57 -29.74 -25.47
N ALA A 663 -11.76 -29.33 -26.44
CA ALA A 663 -10.35 -29.73 -26.57
C ALA A 663 -9.50 -29.40 -25.32
N ILE A 664 -9.78 -28.30 -24.60
CA ILE A 664 -9.10 -27.96 -23.34
C ILE A 664 -9.44 -28.98 -22.25
N GLY A 665 -10.72 -29.35 -22.12
CA GLY A 665 -11.16 -30.33 -21.14
C GLY A 665 -10.63 -31.74 -21.43
N GLU A 666 -10.45 -32.10 -22.69
CA GLU A 666 -9.80 -33.36 -23.11
C GLU A 666 -8.30 -33.33 -22.84
N LEU A 667 -7.62 -32.22 -23.15
CA LEU A 667 -6.22 -32.02 -22.83
C LEU A 667 -5.96 -32.23 -21.33
N LEU A 668 -6.74 -31.56 -20.47
CA LEU A 668 -6.52 -31.66 -19.02
C LEU A 668 -6.83 -33.04 -18.48
N ARG A 669 -7.88 -33.72 -18.97
CA ARG A 669 -8.11 -35.14 -18.61
C ARG A 669 -6.88 -35.99 -18.91
N ARG A 670 -6.32 -35.85 -20.11
CA ARG A 670 -5.10 -36.58 -20.50
C ARG A 670 -3.91 -36.24 -19.61
N LEU A 671 -3.69 -34.97 -19.26
CA LEU A 671 -2.54 -34.53 -18.45
C LEU A 671 -2.68 -34.85 -16.96
N THR A 672 -3.90 -35.02 -16.47
CA THR A 672 -4.19 -35.15 -15.03
C THR A 672 -4.74 -36.53 -14.65
N GLY A 673 -4.53 -37.55 -15.49
CA GLY A 673 -4.91 -38.94 -15.17
C GLY A 673 -6.42 -39.18 -15.21
N ASP A 674 -7.07 -38.71 -16.27
CA ASP A 674 -8.51 -38.86 -16.58
C ASP A 674 -9.47 -38.20 -15.58
N ARG A 675 -8.96 -37.34 -14.68
CA ARG A 675 -9.78 -36.56 -13.75
C ARG A 675 -10.72 -35.61 -14.48
N GLN A 676 -11.99 -35.62 -14.10
CA GLN A 676 -12.99 -34.75 -14.71
C GLN A 676 -12.82 -33.30 -14.24
N PRO A 677 -12.53 -32.33 -15.13
CA PRO A 677 -12.35 -30.95 -14.74
C PRO A 677 -13.68 -30.32 -14.29
N TYR A 678 -13.63 -29.61 -13.17
CA TYR A 678 -14.76 -28.89 -12.59
C TYR A 678 -14.91 -27.51 -13.23
N ARG A 679 -16.11 -27.22 -13.73
CA ARG A 679 -16.46 -25.96 -14.42
C ARG A 679 -17.48 -25.10 -13.66
N GLY A 680 -17.94 -25.56 -12.50
CA GLY A 680 -19.08 -24.95 -11.79
C GLY A 680 -18.82 -23.53 -11.26
N ILE A 681 -17.60 -23.02 -11.38
CA ILE A 681 -17.20 -21.69 -10.91
C ILE A 681 -17.01 -20.67 -12.04
N ILE A 682 -17.20 -21.03 -13.32
CA ILE A 682 -17.02 -20.09 -14.43
C ILE A 682 -18.38 -19.46 -14.81
N PRO A 683 -18.53 -18.12 -14.83
CA PRO A 683 -17.51 -17.07 -14.64
C PRO A 683 -17.45 -16.47 -13.22
N GLU A 684 -18.40 -16.80 -12.34
CA GLU A 684 -18.70 -16.06 -11.11
C GLU A 684 -17.75 -16.34 -9.94
N GLY A 685 -16.96 -17.41 -10.04
CA GLY A 685 -16.16 -17.91 -8.92
C GLY A 685 -14.94 -17.05 -8.57
N ILE A 686 -14.35 -16.35 -9.53
CA ILE A 686 -13.22 -15.46 -9.27
C ILE A 686 -13.69 -14.25 -8.46
N VAL A 687 -14.73 -13.55 -8.95
CA VAL A 687 -15.31 -12.41 -8.23
C VAL A 687 -15.92 -12.82 -6.88
N THR A 688 -16.44 -14.05 -6.78
CA THR A 688 -16.92 -14.60 -5.52
C THR A 688 -15.78 -14.77 -4.52
N GLY A 689 -14.65 -15.32 -4.93
CA GLY A 689 -13.47 -15.49 -4.09
C GLY A 689 -12.92 -14.14 -3.62
N ALA A 690 -12.90 -13.15 -4.51
CA ALA A 690 -12.52 -11.78 -4.16
C ALA A 690 -13.45 -11.19 -3.09
N ALA A 691 -14.76 -11.39 -3.21
CA ALA A 691 -15.73 -10.88 -2.24
C ALA A 691 -15.65 -11.61 -0.89
N LEU A 692 -15.40 -12.93 -0.89
CA LEU A 692 -15.12 -13.69 0.33
C LEU A 692 -13.88 -13.15 1.03
N GLN A 693 -12.81 -12.89 0.29
CA GLN A 693 -11.59 -12.31 0.84
C GLN A 693 -11.81 -10.88 1.37
N ALA A 694 -12.65 -10.09 0.71
CA ALA A 694 -13.09 -8.79 1.21
C ALA A 694 -13.85 -8.94 2.55
N GLY A 695 -14.63 -10.01 2.67
CA GLY A 695 -15.28 -10.44 3.91
C GLY A 695 -14.32 -10.78 5.04
N VAL A 696 -13.24 -11.52 4.75
CA VAL A 696 -12.18 -11.85 5.72
C VAL A 696 -11.52 -10.57 6.24
N LEU A 697 -11.14 -9.65 5.35
CA LEU A 697 -10.55 -8.36 5.72
C LEU A 697 -11.53 -7.44 6.45
N GLY A 698 -12.83 -7.56 6.12
CA GLY A 698 -13.90 -6.86 6.82
C GLY A 698 -14.27 -7.46 8.17
N GLY A 699 -13.70 -8.61 8.55
CA GLY A 699 -13.99 -9.34 9.80
C GLY A 699 -15.31 -10.14 9.79
N ALA A 700 -16.00 -10.20 8.64
CA ALA A 700 -17.26 -10.92 8.49
C ALA A 700 -17.05 -12.43 8.27
N VAL A 701 -15.96 -12.82 7.61
CA VAL A 701 -15.55 -14.21 7.41
C VAL A 701 -14.38 -14.52 8.34
N LYS A 702 -14.44 -15.62 9.07
CA LYS A 702 -13.41 -16.05 10.03
C LYS A 702 -12.77 -17.35 9.56
N ASP A 703 -11.63 -17.69 10.18
CA ASP A 703 -10.96 -18.98 10.04
C ASP A 703 -10.53 -19.31 8.59
N VAL A 704 -10.15 -18.28 7.82
CA VAL A 704 -9.55 -18.43 6.48
C VAL A 704 -8.13 -17.88 6.49
N LEU A 705 -7.17 -18.71 6.09
CA LEU A 705 -5.77 -18.33 5.89
C LEU A 705 -5.36 -18.52 4.43
N LEU A 706 -4.88 -17.45 3.81
CA LEU A 706 -4.36 -17.48 2.44
C LEU A 706 -2.84 -17.34 2.44
N LEU A 707 -2.15 -18.33 1.88
CA LEU A 707 -0.71 -18.35 1.65
C LEU A 707 -0.46 -18.40 0.14
N ASP A 708 -0.18 -17.23 -0.45
CA ASP A 708 0.11 -17.11 -1.88
C ASP A 708 1.63 -17.11 -2.12
N VAL A 709 2.08 -17.11 -3.37
CA VAL A 709 3.51 -17.15 -3.75
C VAL A 709 3.87 -16.16 -4.85
N LEU A 710 5.16 -15.92 -5.05
CA LEU A 710 5.68 -15.19 -6.22
C LEU A 710 5.66 -16.05 -7.49
N SER A 711 5.33 -15.45 -8.63
CA SER A 711 5.42 -16.08 -9.95
C SER A 711 6.85 -16.15 -10.50
N THR A 712 7.69 -15.21 -10.10
CA THR A 712 9.00 -14.91 -10.70
C THR A 712 10.05 -14.67 -9.61
N SER A 713 11.29 -15.06 -9.90
CA SER A 713 12.40 -14.83 -8.98
C SER A 713 12.85 -13.38 -9.01
N LEU A 714 13.26 -12.86 -7.85
CA LEU A 714 13.86 -11.54 -7.68
C LEU A 714 15.32 -11.67 -7.27
N GLY A 715 16.16 -10.82 -7.84
CA GLY A 715 17.59 -10.84 -7.58
C GLY A 715 18.29 -9.54 -7.87
N PHE A 716 19.62 -9.61 -7.78
CA PHE A 716 20.51 -8.49 -8.01
C PHE A 716 21.50 -8.77 -9.13
N GLU A 717 21.79 -7.76 -9.95
CA GLU A 717 22.91 -7.83 -10.88
C GLU A 717 24.24 -7.86 -10.12
N THR A 718 25.14 -8.72 -10.58
CA THR A 718 26.54 -8.79 -10.16
C THR A 718 27.45 -8.05 -11.16
N HIS A 719 28.68 -7.76 -10.75
CA HIS A 719 29.67 -7.08 -11.60
C HIS A 719 29.95 -7.77 -12.95
N ASP A 720 29.79 -9.10 -13.04
CA ASP A 720 29.96 -9.86 -14.29
C ASP A 720 28.69 -9.90 -15.17
N GLY A 721 27.61 -9.24 -14.74
CA GLY A 721 26.35 -9.16 -15.47
C GLY A 721 25.41 -10.36 -15.27
N THR A 722 25.74 -11.24 -14.33
CA THR A 722 24.85 -12.33 -13.92
C THR A 722 23.85 -11.87 -12.86
N VAL A 723 22.84 -12.70 -12.58
CA VAL A 723 21.83 -12.43 -11.55
C VAL A 723 22.06 -13.33 -10.36
N ARG A 724 22.25 -12.72 -9.19
CA ARG A 724 22.12 -13.43 -7.91
C ARG A 724 20.67 -13.36 -7.47
N LYS A 725 19.94 -14.48 -7.59
CA LYS A 725 18.59 -14.60 -7.03
C LYS A 725 18.63 -14.54 -5.51
N LEU A 726 17.71 -13.77 -4.93
CA LEU A 726 17.54 -13.59 -3.49
C LEU A 726 16.22 -14.20 -3.01
N ILE A 727 15.15 -14.01 -3.79
CA ILE A 727 13.84 -14.60 -3.55
C ILE A 727 13.52 -15.41 -4.80
N GLU A 728 13.46 -16.73 -4.66
CA GLU A 728 13.11 -17.61 -5.77
C GLU A 728 11.60 -17.57 -6.03
N ARG A 729 11.19 -17.84 -7.28
CA ARG A 729 9.78 -18.06 -7.60
C ARG A 729 9.17 -19.17 -6.73
N ASN A 730 7.85 -19.14 -6.57
CA ASN A 730 7.07 -19.97 -5.65
C ASN A 730 7.40 -19.77 -4.15
N THR A 731 8.19 -18.76 -3.78
CA THR A 731 8.33 -18.37 -2.36
C THR A 731 7.03 -17.78 -1.84
N THR A 732 6.55 -18.28 -0.70
CA THR A 732 5.34 -17.81 -0.01
C THR A 732 5.46 -16.33 0.38
N ILE A 733 4.39 -15.57 0.18
CA ILE A 733 4.28 -14.14 0.54
C ILE A 733 3.32 -13.92 1.72
N PRO A 734 3.51 -12.85 2.53
CA PRO A 734 4.59 -11.86 2.46
C PRO A 734 5.95 -12.45 2.82
N VAL A 735 7.02 -11.91 2.25
CA VAL A 735 8.39 -12.38 2.49
C VAL A 735 9.40 -11.26 2.51
N ARG A 736 10.39 -11.40 3.39
CA ARG A 736 11.54 -10.51 3.48
C ARG A 736 12.83 -11.30 3.34
N ARG A 737 13.71 -10.86 2.45
CA ARG A 737 15.06 -11.41 2.29
C ARG A 737 16.07 -10.29 2.16
N TRP A 738 17.31 -10.56 2.56
CA TRP A 738 18.39 -9.59 2.50
C TRP A 738 19.70 -10.26 2.10
N ALA A 739 20.60 -9.47 1.52
CA ALA A 739 21.97 -9.86 1.23
C ALA A 739 22.94 -8.71 1.51
N PHE A 740 24.18 -9.06 1.81
CA PHE A 740 25.25 -8.08 1.96
C PHE A 740 26.02 -7.92 0.65
N ALA A 741 26.08 -6.69 0.16
CA ALA A 741 26.89 -6.28 -0.96
C ALA A 741 28.27 -5.80 -0.50
N ALA A 742 29.29 -6.22 -1.24
CA ALA A 742 30.67 -5.81 -1.04
C ALA A 742 31.21 -5.03 -2.26
N PRO A 743 32.10 -4.04 -2.05
CA PRO A 743 32.73 -3.31 -3.14
C PRO A 743 33.53 -4.23 -4.07
N SER A 744 33.44 -3.99 -5.38
CA SER A 744 34.20 -4.71 -6.40
C SER A 744 35.65 -4.25 -6.48
N ARG A 745 35.92 -2.99 -6.11
CA ARG A 745 37.25 -2.38 -6.08
C ARG A 745 37.58 -1.83 -4.69
N SER A 746 38.85 -1.94 -4.28
CA SER A 746 39.31 -1.37 -3.01
C SER A 746 39.19 0.15 -3.03
N GLY A 747 38.60 0.73 -1.99
CA GLY A 747 38.40 2.17 -1.85
C GLY A 747 37.34 2.75 -2.77
N GLN A 748 36.47 1.91 -3.35
CA GLN A 748 35.33 2.32 -4.18
C GLN A 748 34.40 3.27 -3.40
N PRO A 749 34.19 4.52 -3.87
CA PRO A 749 33.42 5.53 -3.16
C PRO A 749 31.92 5.48 -3.45
N ALA A 750 31.47 4.61 -4.36
CA ALA A 750 30.08 4.50 -4.76
C ALA A 750 29.76 3.08 -5.21
N MET A 751 28.52 2.62 -5.05
CA MET A 751 28.06 1.28 -5.42
C MET A 751 26.71 1.37 -6.11
N THR A 752 26.48 0.50 -7.10
CA THR A 752 25.18 0.44 -7.79
C THR A 752 24.47 -0.84 -7.42
N VAL A 753 23.24 -0.73 -6.92
CA VAL A 753 22.36 -1.87 -6.68
C VAL A 753 21.33 -1.91 -7.80
N HIS A 754 21.44 -2.88 -8.70
CA HIS A 754 20.49 -3.09 -9.78
C HIS A 754 19.66 -4.34 -9.48
N ILE A 755 18.35 -4.14 -9.38
CA ILE A 755 17.37 -5.14 -8.95
C ILE A 755 16.62 -5.61 -10.19
N VAL A 756 16.56 -6.93 -10.35
CA VAL A 756 15.99 -7.56 -11.54
C VAL A 756 15.01 -8.66 -11.16
N GLU A 757 13.99 -8.81 -11.98
CA GLU A 757 13.01 -9.88 -11.96
C GLU A 757 13.25 -10.83 -13.14
N GLY A 758 13.21 -12.13 -12.88
CA GLY A 758 13.21 -13.15 -13.93
C GLY A 758 14.05 -14.39 -13.60
N GLU A 759 13.97 -15.35 -14.52
CA GLU A 759 14.63 -16.66 -14.37
C GLU A 759 15.96 -16.76 -15.13
N SER A 760 16.30 -15.74 -15.94
CA SER A 760 17.55 -15.73 -16.68
C SER A 760 18.76 -15.61 -15.75
N PRO A 761 19.87 -16.32 -16.04
CA PRO A 761 21.12 -16.13 -15.29
C PRO A 761 21.77 -14.76 -15.57
N THR A 762 21.34 -14.02 -16.59
CA THR A 762 21.89 -12.73 -17.04
C THR A 762 20.94 -11.58 -16.75
N ALA A 763 21.47 -10.48 -16.21
CA ALA A 763 20.67 -9.32 -15.85
C ALA A 763 20.07 -8.61 -17.08
N ALA A 764 20.74 -8.70 -18.24
CA ALA A 764 20.28 -8.10 -19.49
C ALA A 764 18.99 -8.72 -20.05
N ASP A 765 18.74 -10.00 -19.72
CA ASP A 765 17.55 -10.73 -20.16
C ASP A 765 16.43 -10.72 -19.10
N GLY A 766 16.75 -10.20 -17.89
CA GLY A 766 15.78 -9.96 -16.83
C GLY A 766 15.09 -8.61 -16.98
N ARG A 767 13.98 -8.44 -16.26
CA ARG A 767 13.29 -7.16 -16.16
C ARG A 767 13.91 -6.33 -15.04
N THR A 768 14.42 -5.16 -15.38
CA THR A 768 14.89 -4.18 -14.38
C THR A 768 13.71 -3.64 -13.57
N LEU A 769 13.79 -3.76 -12.25
CA LEU A 769 12.80 -3.22 -11.31
C LEU A 769 13.25 -1.88 -10.70
N ALA A 770 14.51 -1.78 -10.31
CA ALA A 770 15.06 -0.54 -9.76
C ALA A 770 16.59 -0.51 -9.89
N VAL A 771 17.15 0.70 -9.94
CA VAL A 771 18.58 0.94 -9.87
C VAL A 771 18.85 2.02 -8.83
N LEU A 772 19.64 1.68 -7.81
CA LEU A 772 20.03 2.59 -6.74
C LEU A 772 21.53 2.91 -6.87
N GLU A 773 21.85 4.18 -7.10
CA GLU A 773 23.22 4.70 -7.07
C GLU A 773 23.55 5.15 -5.63
N LEU A 774 24.38 4.38 -4.91
CA LEU A 774 24.85 4.69 -3.57
C LEU A 774 26.16 5.49 -3.68
N SER A 775 26.17 6.77 -3.29
CA SER A 775 27.37 7.62 -3.32
C SER A 775 28.06 7.70 -1.96
N ASP A 776 29.24 8.32 -1.91
CA ASP A 776 29.95 8.71 -0.69
C ASP A 776 30.20 7.57 0.31
N LEU A 777 30.47 6.36 -0.18
CA LEU A 777 30.74 5.19 0.64
C LEU A 777 32.12 5.28 1.30
N PRO A 778 32.26 4.80 2.55
CA PRO A 778 33.55 4.73 3.21
C PRO A 778 34.50 3.78 2.46
N ARG A 779 35.78 4.13 2.46
CA ARG A 779 36.81 3.37 1.73
C ARG A 779 37.16 2.09 2.49
N HIS A 780 36.69 0.96 1.97
CA HIS A 780 37.08 -0.38 2.43
C HIS A 780 37.78 -1.18 1.32
N PRO A 781 38.60 -2.20 1.67
CA PRO A 781 39.09 -3.16 0.69
C PRO A 781 37.94 -3.85 -0.06
N ARG A 782 38.20 -4.29 -1.29
CA ARG A 782 37.25 -5.13 -2.04
C ARG A 782 36.83 -6.36 -1.22
N HIS A 783 35.62 -6.87 -1.45
CA HIS A 783 35.02 -8.01 -0.72
C HIS A 783 34.74 -7.77 0.76
N THR A 784 34.77 -6.53 1.25
CA THR A 784 34.30 -6.23 2.61
C THR A 784 32.79 -6.01 2.57
N PRO A 785 31.95 -6.80 3.28
CA PRO A 785 30.51 -6.58 3.30
C PRO A 785 30.21 -5.23 3.94
N LEU A 786 29.58 -4.34 3.18
CA LEU A 786 29.41 -2.93 3.57
C LEU A 786 27.95 -2.51 3.56
N ILE A 787 27.20 -2.97 2.56
CA ILE A 787 25.83 -2.54 2.33
C ILE A 787 24.91 -3.73 2.51
N GLU A 788 23.89 -3.62 3.34
CA GLU A 788 22.75 -4.53 3.32
C GLU A 788 21.73 -4.03 2.31
N VAL A 789 21.23 -4.94 1.47
CA VAL A 789 20.05 -4.71 0.64
C VAL A 789 18.98 -5.71 1.04
N MET A 790 17.80 -5.20 1.35
CA MET A 790 16.64 -5.95 1.80
C MET A 790 15.50 -5.77 0.79
N LEU A 791 14.93 -6.88 0.34
CA LEU A 791 13.72 -6.94 -0.45
C LEU A 791 12.59 -7.38 0.47
N ASP A 792 11.55 -6.56 0.57
CA ASP A 792 10.36 -6.81 1.36
C ASP A 792 9.16 -6.82 0.42
N ILE A 793 8.46 -7.95 0.36
CA ILE A 793 7.31 -8.17 -0.49
C ILE A 793 6.12 -8.39 0.41
N ASP A 794 5.14 -7.51 0.29
CA ASP A 794 3.92 -7.58 1.09
C ASP A 794 2.93 -8.61 0.54
N ALA A 795 1.76 -8.71 1.18
CA ALA A 795 0.72 -9.62 0.75
C ALA A 795 0.08 -9.25 -0.61
N ASN A 796 0.24 -8.01 -1.08
CA ASN A 796 -0.22 -7.54 -2.39
C ASN A 796 0.81 -7.76 -3.50
N GLN A 797 1.97 -8.33 -3.16
CA GLN A 797 3.15 -8.39 -4.04
C GLN A 797 3.64 -6.99 -4.42
N LEU A 798 3.60 -6.03 -3.50
CA LEU A 798 4.28 -4.76 -3.64
C LEU A 798 5.70 -4.91 -3.08
N LEU A 799 6.69 -4.52 -3.89
CA LEU A 799 8.10 -4.63 -3.52
C LEU A 799 8.61 -3.32 -2.91
N HIS A 800 9.05 -3.41 -1.67
CA HIS A 800 9.80 -2.37 -0.98
C HIS A 800 11.27 -2.80 -0.86
N VAL A 801 12.16 -1.93 -1.30
CA VAL A 801 13.60 -2.14 -1.24
C VAL A 801 14.16 -1.20 -0.18
N SER A 802 14.92 -1.74 0.76
CA SER A 802 15.68 -0.95 1.73
C SER A 802 17.16 -1.30 1.66
N VAL A 803 17.99 -0.25 1.64
CA VAL A 803 19.45 -0.35 1.62
C VAL A 803 20.02 0.36 2.83
N ARG A 804 20.93 -0.29 3.56
CA ARG A 804 21.52 0.24 4.79
C ARG A 804 23.02 0.02 4.83
N GLU A 805 23.78 1.03 5.25
CA GLU A 805 25.25 0.93 5.38
C GLU A 805 25.65 0.41 6.77
N LEU A 806 26.51 -0.61 6.81
CA LEU A 806 27.11 -1.10 8.05
C LEU A 806 28.15 -0.12 8.59
N ARG A 807 27.97 0.24 9.87
CA ARG A 807 28.94 0.98 10.68
C ARG A 807 30.12 0.07 11.04
N GLY A 808 31.34 0.59 11.03
CA GLY A 808 32.49 -0.07 11.67
C GLY A 808 33.80 0.00 10.89
N ARG A 809 34.87 -0.52 11.51
CA ARG A 809 36.18 -0.66 10.85
C ARG A 809 36.17 -1.93 9.98
N THR A 810 36.98 -1.98 8.92
CA THR A 810 37.08 -3.12 7.98
C THR A 810 37.11 -4.50 8.65
N ARG A 811 37.84 -4.67 9.76
CA ARG A 811 37.97 -5.97 10.46
C ARG A 811 36.69 -6.41 11.18
N GLU A 812 35.76 -5.50 11.46
CA GLU A 812 34.53 -5.77 12.20
C GLU A 812 33.35 -6.10 11.29
N LEU A 813 33.35 -5.57 10.05
CA LEU A 813 32.21 -5.64 9.15
C LEU A 813 31.76 -7.07 8.81
N PRO A 814 32.66 -8.04 8.48
CA PRO A 814 32.25 -9.42 8.23
C PRO A 814 31.58 -10.07 9.44
N LYS A 815 32.09 -9.79 10.65
CA LYS A 815 31.52 -10.30 11.90
C LYS A 815 30.11 -9.73 12.13
N ARG A 816 29.91 -8.43 11.87
CA ARG A 816 28.60 -7.77 12.02
C ARG A 816 27.57 -8.32 11.04
N ALA A 817 27.94 -8.47 9.77
CA ALA A 817 27.08 -9.07 8.74
C ALA A 817 26.66 -10.50 9.11
N ARG A 818 27.61 -11.31 9.61
CA ARG A 818 27.35 -12.67 10.09
C ARG A 818 26.42 -12.69 11.30
N GLU A 819 26.66 -11.86 12.32
CA GLU A 819 25.79 -11.81 13.52
C GLU A 819 24.36 -11.37 13.18
N LEU A 820 24.18 -10.38 12.29
CA LEU A 820 22.85 -9.97 11.82
C LEU A 820 22.13 -11.09 11.10
N THR A 821 22.85 -11.79 10.23
CA THR A 821 22.33 -12.96 9.55
C THR A 821 21.87 -14.01 10.55
N GLU A 822 22.76 -14.48 11.43
CA GLU A 822 22.48 -15.58 12.34
C GLU A 822 21.26 -15.24 13.23
N ALA A 823 21.16 -13.98 13.67
CA ALA A 823 20.03 -13.51 14.46
C ALA A 823 18.71 -13.52 13.69
N ARG A 824 18.70 -13.10 12.42
CA ARG A 824 17.48 -13.10 11.59
C ARG A 824 17.11 -14.49 11.08
N ALA A 825 18.08 -15.33 10.71
CA ALA A 825 17.85 -16.71 10.32
C ALA A 825 17.18 -17.51 11.46
N ALA A 826 17.60 -17.29 12.70
CA ALA A 826 16.98 -17.91 13.86
C ALA A 826 15.49 -17.51 14.03
N LEU A 827 15.08 -16.33 13.55
CA LEU A 827 13.68 -15.90 13.57
C LEU A 827 12.87 -16.62 12.48
N ASP A 828 13.45 -16.78 11.28
CA ASP A 828 12.83 -17.47 10.15
C ASP A 828 12.55 -18.97 10.45
N PHE A 829 13.41 -19.66 11.21
CA PHE A 829 13.20 -21.07 11.59
C PHE A 829 12.10 -21.31 12.65
N SER A 830 11.52 -20.26 13.24
CA SER A 830 10.44 -20.37 14.23
C SER A 830 9.03 -20.48 13.61
N GLY A 831 8.97 -20.81 12.31
CA GLY A 831 7.76 -20.93 11.52
C GLY A 831 6.62 -21.61 12.29
N VAL A 832 5.43 -21.00 12.20
CA VAL A 832 4.13 -21.39 12.79
C VAL A 832 3.72 -20.67 14.09
N HIS A 833 4.59 -19.93 14.80
CA HIS A 833 4.14 -19.13 15.96
C HIS A 833 4.63 -17.67 15.96
N PHE A 834 3.93 -16.80 15.23
CA PHE A 834 4.19 -15.34 15.16
C PHE A 834 4.14 -14.61 16.51
N ALA A 835 3.56 -15.24 17.53
CA ALA A 835 3.32 -14.69 18.87
C ALA A 835 3.98 -15.52 20.01
N SER A 836 5.12 -16.19 19.74
CA SER A 836 5.85 -16.87 20.82
C SER A 836 6.76 -15.89 21.60
N PRO A 837 6.95 -16.07 22.92
CA PRO A 837 7.91 -15.30 23.71
C PRO A 837 9.35 -15.37 23.16
N GLU A 838 9.70 -16.48 22.51
CA GLU A 838 10.99 -16.68 21.87
C GLU A 838 11.16 -15.81 20.62
N ALA A 839 10.16 -15.75 19.74
CA ALA A 839 10.16 -14.85 18.58
C ALA A 839 10.27 -13.38 19.02
N GLY A 840 9.60 -12.99 20.11
CA GLY A 840 9.75 -11.66 20.72
C GLY A 840 11.19 -11.34 21.15
N ARG A 841 11.87 -12.29 21.80
CA ARG A 841 13.29 -12.14 22.21
C ARG A 841 14.23 -12.03 21.01
N LEU A 842 13.99 -12.81 19.96
CA LEU A 842 14.79 -12.73 18.74
C LEU A 842 14.59 -11.40 18.03
N ARG A 843 13.35 -10.91 17.89
CA ARG A 843 13.07 -9.57 17.32
C ARG A 843 13.79 -8.46 18.08
N ALA A 844 13.75 -8.49 19.41
CA ALA A 844 14.49 -7.52 20.24
C ALA A 844 16.01 -7.63 20.06
N THR A 845 16.53 -8.85 19.90
CA THR A 845 17.95 -9.10 19.63
C THR A 845 18.36 -8.52 18.28
N ILE A 846 17.58 -8.78 17.23
CA ILE A 846 17.79 -8.24 15.88
C ILE A 846 17.76 -6.71 15.94
N ALA A 847 16.74 -6.09 16.52
CA ALA A 847 16.63 -4.63 16.63
C ALA A 847 17.86 -4.00 17.32
N ARG A 848 18.36 -4.64 18.39
CA ARG A 848 19.59 -4.21 19.07
C ARG A 848 20.83 -4.31 18.17
N LEU A 849 20.96 -5.41 17.42
CA LEU A 849 22.08 -5.58 16.48
C LEU A 849 21.98 -4.55 15.35
N GLU A 850 20.79 -4.30 14.81
CA GLU A 850 20.58 -3.32 13.75
C GLU A 850 20.94 -1.89 14.20
N ALA A 851 20.45 -1.46 15.37
CA ALA A 851 20.78 -0.14 15.92
C ALA A 851 22.29 0.02 16.19
N LYS A 852 22.97 -1.07 16.56
CA LYS A 852 24.42 -1.09 16.81
C LYS A 852 25.22 -1.09 15.52
N TYR A 853 24.79 -1.84 14.51
CA TYR A 853 25.59 -2.19 13.34
C TYR A 853 25.31 -1.37 12.10
N PHE A 854 24.16 -0.74 11.96
CA PHE A 854 23.90 0.17 10.85
C PHE A 854 24.28 1.62 11.19
N THR A 855 24.59 2.37 10.15
CA THR A 855 24.63 3.84 10.19
C THR A 855 23.22 4.39 9.96
N ASP A 856 23.08 5.71 10.05
CA ASP A 856 21.81 6.41 9.75
C ASP A 856 21.59 6.57 8.23
N ARG A 857 22.57 6.18 7.41
CA ARG A 857 22.46 6.24 5.95
C ARG A 857 21.61 5.08 5.45
N THR A 858 20.46 5.44 4.91
CA THR A 858 19.50 4.52 4.33
C THR A 858 19.04 5.01 2.97
N TRP A 859 18.78 4.09 2.07
CA TRP A 859 18.11 4.35 0.80
C TRP A 859 16.89 3.44 0.74
N GLN A 860 15.77 3.96 0.24
CA GLN A 860 14.55 3.20 0.11
C GLN A 860 13.90 3.51 -1.23
N VAL A 861 13.30 2.50 -1.84
CA VAL A 861 12.47 2.66 -3.03
C VAL A 861 11.31 1.66 -2.95
N THR A 862 10.11 2.15 -3.20
CA THR A 862 8.96 1.30 -3.51
C THR A 862 8.93 1.14 -5.02
N VAL A 863 8.93 -0.11 -5.51
CA VAL A 863 8.96 -0.36 -6.95
C VAL A 863 7.59 -0.07 -7.54
N ASP A 864 7.59 0.88 -8.47
CA ASP A 864 6.43 1.41 -9.16
C ASP A 864 6.81 1.81 -10.60
N ARG A 865 5.87 2.38 -11.35
CA ARG A 865 6.13 2.81 -12.73
C ARG A 865 7.21 3.90 -12.80
N ALA A 866 7.23 4.85 -11.87
CA ALA A 866 8.13 5.99 -11.92
C ALA A 866 9.59 5.56 -11.69
N SER A 867 9.83 4.75 -10.68
CA SER A 867 11.14 4.17 -10.36
C SER A 867 11.67 3.28 -11.49
N MET A 868 10.81 2.49 -12.13
CA MET A 868 11.20 1.70 -13.29
C MET A 868 11.51 2.52 -14.53
N THR A 869 10.74 3.58 -14.80
CA THR A 869 11.05 4.51 -15.89
C THR A 869 12.40 5.17 -15.67
N GLN A 870 12.68 5.63 -14.45
CA GLN A 870 13.98 6.20 -14.09
C GLN A 870 15.12 5.19 -14.29
N ALA A 871 14.93 3.94 -13.86
CA ALA A 871 15.90 2.87 -14.06
C ALA A 871 16.13 2.60 -15.56
N ALA A 872 15.06 2.49 -16.35
CA ALA A 872 15.15 2.23 -17.79
C ALA A 872 15.82 3.37 -18.56
N GLU A 873 15.59 4.63 -18.17
CA GLU A 873 16.31 5.79 -18.71
C GLU A 873 17.80 5.74 -18.38
N LEU A 874 18.15 5.39 -17.14
CA LEU A 874 19.54 5.23 -16.73
C LEU A 874 20.24 4.15 -17.57
N LEU A 875 19.61 2.98 -17.74
CA LEU A 875 20.11 1.86 -18.55
C LEU A 875 20.37 2.24 -20.01
N ARG A 876 19.52 3.10 -20.59
CA ARG A 876 19.70 3.61 -21.96
C ARG A 876 20.72 4.74 -22.07
N SER A 877 21.12 5.34 -20.95
CA SER A 877 22.04 6.47 -20.98
C SER A 877 23.49 6.05 -21.24
N PRO A 878 24.32 6.93 -21.81
CA PRO A 878 25.77 6.70 -21.92
C PRO A 878 26.48 6.52 -20.58
N ARG A 879 25.83 6.85 -19.46
CA ARG A 879 26.37 6.65 -18.10
C ARG A 879 26.30 5.20 -17.65
N TRP A 880 25.37 4.40 -18.19
CA TRP A 880 25.11 3.04 -17.71
C TRP A 880 26.37 2.17 -17.63
N PRO A 881 27.25 2.09 -18.65
CA PRO A 881 28.45 1.26 -18.55
C PRO A 881 29.32 1.61 -17.34
N ALA A 882 29.51 2.90 -17.05
CA ALA A 882 30.30 3.36 -15.91
C ALA A 882 29.62 3.09 -14.56
N VAL A 883 28.29 3.26 -14.50
CA VAL A 883 27.48 2.98 -13.31
C VAL A 883 27.45 1.48 -13.01
N ARG A 884 27.26 0.65 -14.03
CA ARG A 884 27.25 -0.82 -13.94
C ARG A 884 28.56 -1.40 -13.43
N GLU A 885 29.71 -0.80 -13.77
CA GLU A 885 31.00 -1.23 -13.21
C GLU A 885 31.09 -1.11 -11.67
N LEU A 886 30.21 -0.31 -11.06
CA LEU A 886 30.12 -0.15 -9.60
C LEU A 886 29.20 -1.20 -8.94
N ALA A 887 28.63 -2.13 -9.72
CA ALA A 887 27.87 -3.25 -9.18
C ALA A 887 28.71 -4.14 -8.27
N PRO A 888 28.11 -4.79 -7.26
CA PRO A 888 28.84 -5.64 -6.32
C PRO A 888 29.47 -6.85 -7.01
N PHE A 889 30.66 -7.23 -6.57
CA PHE A 889 31.32 -8.44 -7.08
C PHE A 889 30.80 -9.70 -6.39
N VAL A 890 30.43 -9.60 -5.11
CA VAL A 890 29.86 -10.69 -4.32
C VAL A 890 28.65 -10.16 -3.59
N TRP A 891 27.56 -10.90 -3.70
CA TRP A 891 26.43 -10.87 -2.78
C TRP A 891 26.66 -12.04 -1.82
N GLU A 892 27.21 -11.75 -0.65
CA GLU A 892 27.40 -12.80 0.35
C GLU A 892 26.01 -13.19 0.87
N ALA A 893 25.49 -14.31 0.36
CA ALA A 893 24.59 -15.11 1.14
C ALA A 893 25.45 -15.80 2.21
N PRO A 894 25.05 -15.78 3.47
CA PRO A 894 25.68 -16.61 4.47
C PRO A 894 25.51 -18.06 4.02
N GLU A 895 26.60 -18.79 3.91
CA GLU A 895 26.55 -20.23 3.69
C GLU A 895 25.61 -20.85 4.75
N THR A 896 24.61 -21.59 4.27
CA THR A 896 23.67 -22.39 5.08
C THR A 896 24.39 -23.41 5.93
#